data_AF-A0A366DWC6-F1
#
_entry.id   AF-A0A366DWC6-F1
#
_cell.length_a   1.000
_cell.length_b   1.000
_cell.length_c   1.000
_cell.angle_alpha   90.00
_cell.angle_beta   90.00
_cell.angle_gamma   90.00
#
_symmetry.space_group_name_H-M   'P 1'
#
loop_
_entity.id
_entity.type
_entity.pdbx_description
1 polymer ?
#
loop_
_entity_poly.entity_id
_entity_poly.type
_entity_poly.pdbx_seq_one_letter_code
_entity_poly.pdbx_strand_id
1 'polypeptide(L)'
;MINKPVLLEKYVKGYLNSKIDLTDYGLDLERFDNERNLYDYQKDALQNITRLLINYFSDDGKSELLNYYNIELEDELKQDFSFTNENSHFDLLKGYYSEENGEISYKNFLNRASFWMATGSGKTLIIVKLIELLYELMSQKVIPEKKVLVVTPNDDIFKQINDHVHKFNETNFRYANIQFRNIRQYEKREFAGINPLQPDSLTVYHTRSTVLSNENKENMIDFSSYIESDGWYIILDEAHKGKDDESLRKQYLNILSRNGFMFNFSATFVDNLDVVSTISNFNLSEFIKAGYGKNIKVLDDEFRNFKAKNKQELNDNLSDSEKREIILKSLIVYTSIKKQCRKIKEIDTSLYHNPLMLTISNEINTNNADMKIYFKYLSEIAASPISEDVLKMVKNSIINNLEDNLQYTVGEENLDSEFKSSISNVTYQDILSNVYNSDTPGRIEVYQIGSNNNELSFRLKSSINSVPFAIIKASDVYKWRNNILEDYLFNEDIVVDKSRFKDIHKKNNEINILMGSRQFIEGWDSNRPNVINFINMGTNDENTKLILQAIGRGVRVEPIPNVRTRFKLTDESITEFNKDERSSIINYGELLETLFVFATNKQVVSNIIKELNIQDDNWNVIKGIQRTNIKEKLQVPVYRELNYNNKDFRISKVDFNKVNQLVNNTPDKLLIVRDDFRYETIKGIKNGEKIEVVDEKPTSKKPKEVLRNIEKHRNMKTKELVGFRIEAPQIDIKHYKHFQTTYSDEDLFKLEEYIRNSISQYMKRDFTSEQQEFVNDLITIYQDGREPGTALMNMAKDMGIYEDDLLNLMNENELEEKYGLELKNIQSHYYKPMIISNSNKFKYSIKENSEIDFVKNLEEYLKADNSKTHEFDWWYFSKLNESTDEIYIPYYDTEKQLFRNFYPDFIFWLKIDNQYFLKFVDPKGLRLSPQNAIDKVRGFEEVFNDDNIQDDSEVNVELLYYYPSDSGNPKLEEYRFYDISKIFDY
;
A
#
# COMPACT_ATOMS: atom_id res chain seq x y z
N MET A 1 -3.36 -19.60 -15.25
CA MET A 1 -3.68 -18.22 -14.82
C MET A 1 -2.39 -17.45 -14.88
N ILE A 2 -2.27 -16.51 -15.82
CA ILE A 2 -1.07 -15.69 -15.97
C ILE A 2 -1.04 -14.75 -14.75
N ASN A 3 -0.01 -14.90 -13.92
CA ASN A 3 0.23 -14.04 -12.77
C ASN A 3 0.58 -12.64 -13.31
N LYS A 4 -0.05 -11.57 -12.83
CA LYS A 4 0.08 -10.23 -13.44
C LYS A 4 0.95 -9.31 -12.57
N PRO A 5 2.28 -9.25 -12.80
CA PRO A 5 3.17 -8.49 -11.93
C PRO A 5 3.03 -6.97 -12.13
N VAL A 6 3.07 -6.23 -11.01
CA VAL A 6 3.24 -4.78 -10.96
C VAL A 6 4.72 -4.45 -11.23
N LEU A 7 5.14 -4.51 -12.51
CA LEU A 7 6.56 -4.43 -12.90
C LEU A 7 7.15 -3.04 -12.74
N LEU A 8 6.41 -1.98 -13.09
CA LEU A 8 6.94 -0.63 -13.05
C LEU A 8 7.28 -0.16 -11.63
N GLU A 9 6.43 -0.48 -10.65
CA GLU A 9 6.71 -0.19 -9.24
C GLU A 9 7.97 -0.92 -8.75
N LYS A 10 8.16 -2.19 -9.13
CA LYS A 10 9.37 -2.96 -8.82
C LYS A 10 10.62 -2.35 -9.44
N TYR A 11 10.54 -1.94 -10.70
CA TYR A 11 11.63 -1.23 -11.38
C TYR A 11 12.02 0.04 -10.61
N VAL A 12 11.04 0.85 -10.22
CA VAL A 12 11.35 2.12 -9.55
C VAL A 12 11.87 1.91 -8.14
N LYS A 13 11.22 1.06 -7.33
CA LYS A 13 11.64 0.80 -5.94
C LYS A 13 12.96 0.04 -5.85
N GLY A 14 13.19 -0.93 -6.73
CA GLY A 14 14.38 -1.78 -6.72
C GLY A 14 15.58 -1.18 -7.44
N TYR A 15 15.37 -0.42 -8.52
CA TYR A 15 16.46 0.09 -9.36
C TYR A 15 16.59 1.63 -9.31
N LEU A 16 15.51 2.38 -9.55
CA LEU A 16 15.63 3.84 -9.61
C LEU A 16 15.79 4.51 -8.24
N ASN A 17 15.33 3.89 -7.15
CA ASN A 17 15.42 4.47 -5.81
C ASN A 17 16.87 4.71 -5.37
N SER A 18 17.79 3.83 -5.73
CA SER A 18 19.22 3.98 -5.47
C SER A 18 19.91 4.89 -6.49
N LYS A 19 19.43 4.93 -7.73
CA LYS A 19 20.01 5.69 -8.85
C LYS A 19 19.67 7.18 -8.84
N ILE A 20 18.43 7.53 -8.48
CA ILE A 20 17.91 8.91 -8.58
C ILE A 20 17.53 9.42 -7.19
N ASP A 21 18.33 10.37 -6.71
CA ASP A 21 18.06 11.06 -5.45
C ASP A 21 17.14 12.27 -5.68
N LEU A 22 15.96 12.24 -5.08
CA LEU A 22 14.98 13.30 -5.25
C LEU A 22 15.34 14.58 -4.49
N THR A 23 16.24 14.50 -3.51
CA THR A 23 16.69 15.68 -2.76
C THR A 23 17.37 16.71 -3.66
N ASP A 24 17.94 16.27 -4.78
CA ASP A 24 18.61 17.13 -5.74
C ASP A 24 17.70 18.13 -6.43
N TYR A 25 16.41 17.82 -6.55
CA TYR A 25 15.45 18.60 -7.31
C TYR A 25 14.68 19.63 -6.46
N GLY A 26 14.97 19.68 -5.15
CA GLY A 26 14.40 20.70 -4.25
C GLY A 26 12.88 20.58 -4.02
N LEU A 27 12.23 19.53 -4.50
CA LEU A 27 10.78 19.36 -4.53
C LEU A 27 10.16 19.30 -3.12
N ASP A 28 8.97 19.87 -2.95
CA ASP A 28 8.10 19.66 -1.79
C ASP A 28 7.01 18.66 -2.18
N LEU A 29 7.14 17.43 -1.68
CA LEU A 29 6.17 16.36 -1.92
C LEU A 29 5.22 16.15 -0.74
N GLU A 30 5.35 16.93 0.33
CA GLU A 30 4.63 16.71 1.59
C GLU A 30 3.43 17.64 1.74
N ARG A 31 3.61 18.95 1.50
CA ARG A 31 2.55 19.93 1.77
C ARG A 31 1.54 19.99 0.63
N PHE A 32 0.25 19.93 0.96
CA PHE A 32 -0.84 20.03 -0.01
C PHE A 32 -1.55 21.40 0.04
N ASP A 33 -1.91 21.89 1.21
CA ASP A 33 -2.42 23.25 1.39
C ASP A 33 -2.03 23.77 2.79
N ASN A 34 -2.56 24.91 3.20
CA ASN A 34 -2.25 25.50 4.50
C ASN A 34 -2.66 24.61 5.70
N GLU A 35 -3.55 23.63 5.51
CA GLU A 35 -4.13 22.80 6.58
C GLU A 35 -3.75 21.32 6.49
N ARG A 36 -3.34 20.84 5.30
CA ARG A 36 -3.20 19.40 5.00
C ARG A 36 -1.83 19.04 4.43
N ASN A 37 -1.25 17.99 5.00
CA ASN A 37 -0.13 17.25 4.41
C ASN A 37 -0.64 15.98 3.72
N LEU A 38 0.16 15.48 2.78
CA LEU A 38 -0.06 14.17 2.16
C LEU A 38 0.30 13.04 3.14
N TYR A 39 -0.40 11.91 3.02
CA TYR A 39 -0.03 10.68 3.71
C TYR A 39 1.21 10.04 3.09
N ASP A 40 1.89 9.18 3.84
CA ASP A 40 3.17 8.59 3.41
C ASP A 40 3.04 7.81 2.09
N TYR A 41 1.97 7.02 1.92
CA TYR A 41 1.73 6.32 0.65
C TYR A 41 1.51 7.27 -0.55
N GLN A 42 0.98 8.47 -0.31
CA GLN A 42 0.79 9.49 -1.35
C GLN A 42 2.12 10.17 -1.69
N LYS A 43 2.97 10.40 -0.68
CA LYS A 43 4.35 10.87 -0.87
C LYS A 43 5.14 9.85 -1.68
N ASP A 44 5.08 8.57 -1.32
CA ASP A 44 5.75 7.47 -2.02
C ASP A 44 5.32 7.36 -3.48
N ALA A 45 4.01 7.48 -3.76
CA ALA A 45 3.49 7.48 -5.12
C ALA A 45 4.07 8.65 -5.95
N LEU A 46 4.15 9.85 -5.37
CA LEU A 46 4.75 11.03 -6.01
C LEU A 46 6.27 10.88 -6.20
N GLN A 47 6.97 10.31 -5.22
CA GLN A 47 8.40 10.04 -5.33
C GLN A 47 8.69 9.05 -6.45
N ASN A 48 7.92 7.95 -6.53
CA ASN A 48 8.10 6.93 -7.56
C ASN A 48 7.91 7.50 -8.97
N ILE A 49 6.82 8.26 -9.19
CA ILE A 49 6.59 8.86 -10.50
C ILE A 49 7.63 9.93 -10.82
N THR A 50 8.12 10.67 -9.84
CA THR A 50 9.20 11.65 -10.04
C THR A 50 10.47 10.96 -10.56
N ARG A 51 10.92 9.91 -9.88
CA ARG A 51 12.10 9.13 -10.30
C ARG A 51 11.92 8.56 -11.70
N LEU A 52 10.73 8.01 -11.99
CA LEU A 52 10.43 7.48 -13.31
C LEU A 52 10.52 8.55 -14.39
N LEU A 53 9.91 9.72 -14.19
CA LEU A 53 9.90 10.79 -15.19
C LEU A 53 11.32 11.32 -15.46
N ILE A 54 12.12 11.50 -14.41
CA ILE A 54 13.53 11.90 -14.54
C ILE A 54 14.30 10.87 -15.38
N ASN A 55 14.16 9.57 -15.06
CA ASN A 55 14.84 8.53 -15.84
C ASN A 55 14.31 8.49 -17.27
N TYR A 56 13.00 8.44 -17.45
CA TYR A 56 12.34 8.26 -18.75
C TYR A 56 12.70 9.36 -19.76
N PHE A 57 12.93 10.59 -19.31
CA PHE A 57 13.33 11.71 -20.16
C PHE A 57 14.85 11.97 -20.19
N SER A 58 15.66 11.13 -19.53
CA SER A 58 17.12 11.11 -19.71
C SER A 58 17.52 10.44 -21.03
N ASP A 59 18.80 10.58 -21.41
CA ASP A 59 19.32 10.09 -22.70
C ASP A 59 19.10 8.58 -22.91
N ASP A 60 19.32 7.77 -21.87
CA ASP A 60 19.24 6.30 -21.96
C ASP A 60 17.99 5.69 -21.31
N GLY A 61 17.26 6.45 -20.49
CA GLY A 61 16.27 5.85 -19.58
C GLY A 61 15.04 5.22 -20.26
N LYS A 62 14.68 5.63 -21.48
CA LYS A 62 13.67 4.91 -22.29
C LYS A 62 14.13 3.51 -22.66
N SER A 63 15.39 3.39 -23.08
CA SER A 63 16.00 2.13 -23.49
C SER A 63 16.19 1.22 -22.28
N GLU A 64 16.60 1.76 -21.13
CA GLU A 64 16.70 1.00 -19.87
C GLU A 64 15.35 0.44 -19.43
N LEU A 65 14.30 1.27 -19.44
CA LEU A 65 12.96 0.82 -19.07
C LEU A 65 12.47 -0.27 -20.03
N LEU A 66 12.69 -0.11 -21.33
CA LEU A 66 12.34 -1.12 -22.33
C LEU A 66 13.11 -2.43 -22.10
N ASN A 67 14.41 -2.36 -21.77
CA ASN A 67 15.20 -3.56 -21.46
C ASN A 67 14.67 -4.29 -20.23
N TYR A 68 14.30 -3.56 -19.18
CA TYR A 68 13.67 -4.15 -18.00
C TYR A 68 12.38 -4.90 -18.37
N TYR A 69 11.50 -4.28 -19.14
CA TYR A 69 10.29 -4.94 -19.62
C TYR A 69 10.57 -6.13 -20.55
N ASN A 70 11.58 -6.07 -21.41
CA ASN A 70 11.94 -7.20 -22.27
C ASN A 70 12.38 -8.44 -21.46
N ILE A 71 13.04 -8.23 -20.33
CA ILE A 71 13.53 -9.29 -19.44
C ILE A 71 12.38 -9.85 -18.59
N GLU A 72 11.56 -8.97 -18.01
CA GLU A 72 10.57 -9.36 -16.99
C GLU A 72 9.19 -9.71 -17.54
N LEU A 73 8.82 -9.26 -18.75
CA LEU A 73 7.55 -9.62 -19.37
C LEU A 73 7.62 -10.99 -20.05
N GLU A 74 6.60 -11.80 -19.81
CA GLU A 74 6.32 -13.01 -20.57
C GLU A 74 5.95 -12.68 -22.03
N ASP A 75 6.33 -13.54 -22.96
CA ASP A 75 6.14 -13.28 -24.40
C ASP A 75 4.65 -13.23 -24.81
N GLU A 76 3.77 -13.96 -24.12
CA GLU A 76 2.32 -13.88 -24.30
C GLU A 76 1.78 -12.47 -24.02
N LEU A 77 2.25 -11.84 -22.92
CA LEU A 77 1.86 -10.47 -22.57
C LEU A 77 2.41 -9.44 -23.56
N LYS A 78 3.62 -9.65 -24.08
CA LYS A 78 4.18 -8.78 -25.14
C LYS A 78 3.31 -8.80 -26.39
N GLN A 79 2.81 -9.98 -26.78
CA GLN A 79 1.90 -10.14 -27.91
C GLN A 79 0.54 -9.48 -27.62
N ASP A 80 -0.01 -9.65 -26.41
CA ASP A 80 -1.26 -9.01 -25.99
C ASP A 80 -1.21 -7.47 -26.03
N PHE A 81 -0.02 -6.88 -25.84
CA PHE A 81 0.18 -5.42 -25.82
C PHE A 81 0.52 -4.84 -27.19
N SER A 82 0.93 -5.69 -28.13
CA SER A 82 1.15 -5.31 -29.52
C SER A 82 -0.17 -5.28 -30.29
N PHE A 83 -0.19 -4.51 -31.38
CA PHE A 83 -1.35 -4.47 -32.29
C PHE A 83 -0.97 -5.06 -33.64
N THR A 84 -1.76 -6.00 -34.14
CA THR A 84 -1.63 -6.64 -35.45
C THR A 84 -2.86 -6.36 -36.32
N ASN A 85 -2.83 -6.79 -37.57
CA ASN A 85 -3.98 -6.69 -38.50
C ASN A 85 -5.28 -7.32 -37.98
N GLU A 86 -5.22 -8.18 -36.95
CA GLU A 86 -6.40 -8.81 -36.34
C GLU A 86 -7.10 -7.88 -35.33
N ASN A 87 -6.42 -6.84 -34.83
CA ASN A 87 -7.00 -5.90 -33.88
C ASN A 87 -7.88 -4.85 -34.57
N SER A 88 -9.07 -4.59 -34.01
CA SER A 88 -10.10 -3.69 -34.57
C SER A 88 -9.69 -2.22 -34.77
N HIS A 89 -8.56 -1.79 -34.21
CA HIS A 89 -8.07 -0.41 -34.29
C HIS A 89 -6.67 -0.29 -34.90
N PHE A 90 -6.16 -1.36 -35.51
CA PHE A 90 -4.83 -1.38 -36.12
C PHE A 90 -4.68 -0.34 -37.23
N ASP A 91 -5.65 -0.23 -38.14
CA ASP A 91 -5.62 0.72 -39.25
C ASP A 91 -5.52 2.18 -38.79
N LEU A 92 -6.16 2.52 -37.66
CA LEU A 92 -6.05 3.84 -37.06
C LEU A 92 -4.62 4.08 -36.53
N LEU A 93 -4.09 3.12 -35.77
CA LEU A 93 -2.78 3.24 -35.13
C LEU A 93 -1.62 3.24 -36.14
N LYS A 94 -1.76 2.51 -37.25
CA LYS A 94 -0.79 2.47 -38.36
C LYS A 94 -0.54 3.85 -38.98
N GLY A 95 -1.51 4.77 -38.90
CA GLY A 95 -1.33 6.16 -39.33
C GLY A 95 -0.39 6.99 -38.44
N TYR A 96 -0.09 6.52 -37.22
CA TYR A 96 0.61 7.31 -36.20
C TYR A 96 1.85 6.63 -35.59
N TYR A 97 1.97 5.30 -35.72
CA TYR A 97 3.07 4.49 -35.19
C TYR A 97 3.78 3.72 -36.31
N SER A 98 5.04 3.36 -36.09
CA SER A 98 5.80 2.52 -37.02
C SER A 98 5.37 1.06 -36.93
N GLU A 99 5.13 0.46 -38.09
CA GLU A 99 4.82 -0.97 -38.26
C GLU A 99 6.09 -1.74 -38.66
N GLU A 100 6.34 -2.87 -37.99
CA GLU A 100 7.39 -3.82 -38.31
C GLU A 100 6.72 -5.21 -38.50
N ASN A 101 6.87 -5.85 -39.66
CA ASN A 101 6.31 -7.18 -39.96
C ASN A 101 4.79 -7.35 -39.75
N GLY A 102 3.96 -6.32 -39.99
CA GLY A 102 2.51 -6.40 -39.75
C GLY A 102 2.08 -6.16 -38.31
N GLU A 103 3.00 -5.68 -37.47
CA GLU A 103 2.80 -5.47 -36.04
C GLU A 103 3.27 -4.06 -35.62
N ILE A 104 2.47 -3.41 -34.77
CA ILE A 104 2.87 -2.23 -34.00
C ILE A 104 3.31 -2.73 -32.63
N SER A 105 4.62 -2.69 -32.39
CA SER A 105 5.23 -3.22 -31.18
C SER A 105 4.73 -2.54 -29.90
N TYR A 106 4.54 -3.35 -28.86
CA TYR A 106 4.16 -2.91 -27.51
C TYR A 106 5.04 -1.79 -26.93
N LYS A 107 6.31 -1.68 -27.37
CA LYS A 107 7.28 -0.65 -26.96
C LYS A 107 6.72 0.78 -27.07
N ASN A 108 5.83 1.00 -28.04
CA ASN A 108 5.20 2.29 -28.31
C ASN A 108 4.18 2.72 -27.25
N PHE A 109 3.75 1.80 -26.38
CA PHE A 109 2.68 2.03 -25.41
C PHE A 109 3.17 2.04 -23.96
N LEU A 110 4.49 1.93 -23.73
CA LEU A 110 5.13 1.94 -22.40
C LEU A 110 5.33 3.35 -21.82
N ASN A 111 4.98 4.42 -22.55
CA ASN A 111 5.05 5.82 -22.12
C ASN A 111 3.93 6.19 -21.12
N ARG A 112 3.68 5.32 -20.13
CA ARG A 112 2.59 5.47 -19.17
C ARG A 112 3.01 5.01 -17.77
N ALA A 113 2.30 5.53 -16.77
CA ALA A 113 2.38 5.06 -15.40
C ALA A 113 0.98 5.02 -14.78
N SER A 114 0.66 3.90 -14.13
CA SER A 114 -0.65 3.62 -13.57
C SER A 114 -0.63 3.69 -12.04
N PHE A 115 -1.55 4.43 -11.46
CA PHE A 115 -1.78 4.57 -10.02
C PHE A 115 -2.99 3.73 -9.65
N TRP A 116 -2.73 2.53 -9.13
CA TRP A 116 -3.80 1.64 -8.71
C TRP A 116 -4.16 1.97 -7.27
N MET A 117 -5.21 2.76 -7.10
CA MET A 117 -5.51 3.34 -5.80
C MET A 117 -6.97 3.20 -5.41
N ALA A 118 -7.20 2.70 -4.19
CA ALA A 118 -8.54 2.47 -3.64
C ALA A 118 -9.42 3.72 -3.73
N THR A 119 -10.73 3.55 -3.93
CA THR A 119 -11.67 4.68 -3.93
C THR A 119 -11.69 5.33 -2.54
N GLY A 120 -11.40 6.62 -2.43
CA GLY A 120 -11.30 7.30 -1.14
C GLY A 120 -9.90 7.43 -0.55
N SER A 121 -8.88 6.80 -1.16
CA SER A 121 -7.46 6.96 -0.79
C SER A 121 -6.87 8.35 -1.12
N GLY A 122 -7.66 9.29 -1.64
CA GLY A 122 -7.20 10.64 -1.93
C GLY A 122 -6.47 10.80 -3.28
N LYS A 123 -6.79 10.00 -4.30
CA LYS A 123 -6.27 10.12 -5.68
C LYS A 123 -6.24 11.56 -6.20
N THR A 124 -7.28 12.34 -5.94
CA THR A 124 -7.39 13.75 -6.33
C THR A 124 -6.23 14.61 -5.80
N LEU A 125 -5.74 14.35 -4.58
CA LEU A 125 -4.60 15.07 -4.01
C LEU A 125 -3.32 14.78 -4.79
N ILE A 126 -3.11 13.52 -5.17
CA ILE A 126 -1.96 13.11 -5.99
C ILE A 126 -2.06 13.72 -7.39
N ILE A 127 -3.24 13.74 -8.01
CA ILE A 127 -3.42 14.38 -9.34
C ILE A 127 -3.00 15.85 -9.30
N VAL A 128 -3.46 16.61 -8.30
CA VAL A 128 -3.11 18.03 -8.18
C VAL A 128 -1.62 18.21 -7.91
N LYS A 129 -1.02 17.40 -7.04
CA LYS A 129 0.42 17.45 -6.75
C LYS A 129 1.28 16.97 -7.93
N LEU A 130 0.78 16.06 -8.74
CA LEU A 130 1.43 15.63 -9.97
C LEU A 130 1.45 16.78 -11.00
N ILE A 131 0.38 17.56 -11.11
CA ILE A 131 0.36 18.76 -11.97
C ILE A 131 1.42 19.78 -11.52
N GLU A 132 1.53 20.03 -10.21
CA GLU A 132 2.61 20.85 -9.67
C GLU A 132 4.00 20.27 -9.96
N LEU A 133 4.17 18.96 -9.73
CA LEU A 133 5.43 18.28 -9.98
C LEU A 133 5.86 18.42 -11.45
N LEU A 134 4.93 18.28 -12.40
CA LEU A 134 5.19 18.51 -13.81
C LEU A 134 5.64 19.95 -14.06
N TYR A 135 4.99 20.95 -13.46
CA TYR A 135 5.42 22.34 -13.55
C TYR A 135 6.87 22.53 -13.06
N GLU A 136 7.20 22.01 -11.87
CA GLU A 136 8.53 22.16 -11.27
C GLU A 136 9.61 21.50 -12.14
N LEU A 137 9.39 20.26 -12.58
CA LEU A 137 10.34 19.53 -13.42
C LEU A 137 10.53 20.18 -14.80
N MET A 138 9.45 20.71 -15.41
CA MET A 138 9.53 21.47 -16.66
C MET A 138 10.29 22.79 -16.47
N SER A 139 10.01 23.52 -15.39
CA SER A 139 10.67 24.80 -15.06
C SER A 139 12.17 24.64 -14.79
N GLN A 140 12.57 23.48 -14.26
CA GLN A 140 13.96 23.09 -14.05
C GLN A 140 14.61 22.48 -15.31
N LYS A 141 13.85 22.29 -16.40
CA LYS A 141 14.28 21.63 -17.65
C LYS A 141 14.78 20.19 -17.46
N VAL A 142 14.28 19.53 -16.43
CA VAL A 142 14.58 18.12 -16.13
C VAL A 142 13.74 17.22 -17.02
N ILE A 143 12.53 17.65 -17.36
CA ILE A 143 11.67 17.01 -18.35
C ILE A 143 11.28 18.03 -19.44
N PRO A 144 10.89 17.59 -20.65
CA PRO A 144 10.52 18.51 -21.72
C PRO A 144 9.25 19.32 -21.40
N GLU A 145 9.24 20.59 -21.78
CA GLU A 145 8.05 21.46 -21.68
C GLU A 145 6.96 20.96 -22.64
N LYS A 146 5.83 20.48 -22.11
CA LYS A 146 4.67 19.97 -22.88
C LYS A 146 3.36 20.49 -22.29
N LYS A 147 2.30 20.47 -23.11
CA LYS A 147 0.94 20.77 -22.63
C LYS A 147 0.41 19.63 -21.76
N VAL A 148 -0.37 19.98 -20.73
CA VAL A 148 -1.01 19.04 -19.81
C VAL A 148 -2.50 18.95 -20.10
N LEU A 149 -3.03 17.73 -20.17
CA LEU A 149 -4.45 17.44 -20.38
C LEU A 149 -4.97 16.53 -19.26
N VAL A 150 -6.03 16.96 -18.57
CA VAL A 150 -6.79 16.14 -17.62
C VAL A 150 -8.06 15.61 -18.29
N VAL A 151 -8.25 14.30 -18.27
CA VAL A 151 -9.45 13.65 -18.82
C VAL A 151 -10.21 12.95 -17.71
N THR A 152 -11.49 13.26 -17.61
CA THR A 152 -12.43 12.70 -16.61
C THR A 152 -13.62 12.04 -17.30
N PRO A 153 -14.37 11.14 -16.63
CA PRO A 153 -15.54 10.51 -17.23
C PRO A 153 -16.76 11.45 -17.25
N ASN A 154 -16.86 12.39 -16.30
CA ASN A 154 -17.97 13.33 -16.17
C ASN A 154 -17.55 14.64 -15.50
N ASP A 155 -18.42 15.65 -15.58
CA ASP A 155 -18.15 17.00 -15.07
C ASP A 155 -18.11 17.07 -13.53
N ASP A 156 -18.74 16.14 -12.82
CA ASP A 156 -18.73 16.10 -11.34
C ASP A 156 -17.35 15.74 -10.81
N ILE A 157 -16.67 14.76 -11.41
CA ILE A 157 -15.28 14.41 -11.06
C ILE A 157 -14.34 15.57 -11.40
N PHE A 158 -14.50 16.19 -12.57
CA PHE A 158 -13.69 17.37 -12.91
C PHE A 158 -13.91 18.50 -11.91
N LYS A 159 -15.16 18.77 -11.51
CA LYS A 159 -15.47 19.79 -10.51
C LYS A 159 -14.77 19.49 -9.18
N GLN A 160 -14.72 18.23 -8.75
CA GLN A 160 -13.98 17.83 -7.56
C GLN A 160 -12.48 18.16 -7.67
N ILE A 161 -11.84 17.88 -8.81
CA ILE A 161 -10.43 18.23 -9.04
C ILE A 161 -10.25 19.75 -9.03
N ASN A 162 -11.13 20.48 -9.71
CA ASN A 162 -11.10 21.94 -9.80
C ASN A 162 -11.23 22.61 -8.41
N ASP A 163 -12.14 22.11 -7.57
CA ASP A 163 -12.30 22.60 -6.20
C ASP A 163 -11.04 22.37 -5.33
N HIS A 164 -10.34 21.24 -5.54
CA HIS A 164 -9.05 20.99 -4.88
C HIS A 164 -7.95 21.91 -5.41
N VAL A 165 -7.93 22.19 -6.72
CA VAL A 165 -7.00 23.15 -7.32
C VAL A 165 -7.22 24.56 -6.79
N HIS A 166 -8.47 24.99 -6.60
CA HIS A 166 -8.75 26.30 -6.00
C HIS A 166 -8.15 26.42 -4.59
N LYS A 167 -8.41 25.44 -3.72
CA LYS A 167 -7.82 25.39 -2.36
C LYS A 167 -6.29 25.34 -2.41
N PHE A 168 -5.76 24.55 -3.34
CA PHE A 168 -4.33 24.41 -3.54
C PHE A 168 -3.67 25.73 -3.97
N ASN A 169 -4.29 26.48 -4.88
CA ASN A 169 -3.80 27.77 -5.36
C ASN A 169 -3.89 28.89 -4.29
N GLU A 170 -4.77 28.78 -3.29
CA GLU A 170 -4.89 29.74 -2.17
C GLU A 170 -3.73 29.65 -1.14
N THR A 171 -2.76 28.78 -1.38
CA THR A 171 -1.68 28.45 -0.44
C THR A 171 -0.52 29.47 -0.52
N ASN A 172 -0.01 29.94 0.63
CA ASN A 172 0.90 31.10 0.70
C ASN A 172 2.37 30.83 0.32
N PHE A 173 2.76 29.58 0.10
CA PHE A 173 4.17 29.16 -0.04
C PHE A 173 4.52 28.58 -1.42
N ARG A 174 3.71 28.84 -2.45
CA ARG A 174 3.84 28.17 -3.76
C ARG A 174 4.38 29.07 -4.87
N TYR A 175 5.09 28.41 -5.79
CA TYR A 175 5.72 29.02 -6.96
C TYR A 175 4.81 29.06 -8.20
N ALA A 176 3.76 28.24 -8.25
CA ALA A 176 2.92 28.06 -9.45
C ALA A 176 1.42 28.04 -9.17
N ASN A 177 0.66 28.79 -9.96
CA ASN A 177 -0.80 28.69 -10.03
C ASN A 177 -1.24 27.74 -11.14
N ILE A 178 -2.10 26.78 -10.82
CA ILE A 178 -2.70 25.88 -11.82
C ILE A 178 -3.95 26.56 -12.39
N GLN A 179 -4.00 26.74 -13.71
CA GLN A 179 -5.13 27.34 -14.41
C GLN A 179 -5.80 26.32 -15.35
N PHE A 180 -7.02 25.93 -15.04
CA PHE A 180 -7.79 25.05 -15.92
C PHE A 180 -8.40 25.80 -17.10
N ARG A 181 -8.33 25.19 -18.28
CA ARG A 181 -9.05 25.63 -19.49
C ARG A 181 -9.75 24.46 -20.15
N ASN A 182 -10.92 24.70 -20.73
CA ASN A 182 -11.59 23.68 -21.51
C ASN A 182 -10.77 23.41 -22.79
N ILE A 183 -10.63 22.14 -23.19
CA ILE A 183 -9.90 21.79 -24.42
C ILE A 183 -10.45 22.50 -25.68
N ARG A 184 -11.73 22.91 -25.69
CA ARG A 184 -12.32 23.68 -26.81
C ARG A 184 -11.74 25.09 -26.96
N GLN A 185 -11.06 25.60 -25.93
CA GLN A 185 -10.34 26.88 -25.95
C GLN A 185 -8.87 26.70 -26.39
N TYR A 186 -8.49 25.50 -26.81
CA TYR A 186 -7.14 25.21 -27.27
C TYR A 186 -6.78 26.03 -28.51
N GLU A 187 -5.60 26.66 -28.46
CA GLU A 187 -4.99 27.31 -29.59
C GLU A 187 -3.62 26.69 -29.90
N LYS A 188 -3.38 26.38 -31.18
CA LYS A 188 -2.14 25.71 -31.62
C LYS A 188 -0.88 26.58 -31.45
N ARG A 189 -1.04 27.91 -31.33
CA ARG A 189 0.05 28.88 -31.17
C ARG A 189 0.33 29.27 -29.71
N GLU A 190 -0.38 28.69 -28.73
CA GLU A 190 -0.08 28.90 -27.31
C GLU A 190 1.22 28.20 -26.89
N PHE A 191 1.89 28.78 -25.89
CA PHE A 191 3.12 28.23 -25.29
C PHE A 191 2.90 26.79 -24.79
N ALA A 192 3.95 25.97 -24.87
CA ALA A 192 3.92 24.59 -24.41
C ALA A 192 3.95 24.55 -22.87
N GLY A 193 2.77 24.62 -22.25
CA GLY A 193 2.60 24.50 -20.80
C GLY A 193 2.86 25.80 -20.03
N ILE A 194 4.11 26.24 -19.94
CA ILE A 194 4.52 27.41 -19.14
C ILE A 194 4.49 28.67 -20.01
N ASN A 195 3.69 29.66 -19.60
CA ASN A 195 3.61 30.94 -20.29
C ASN A 195 4.79 31.84 -19.87
N PRO A 196 5.70 32.26 -20.78
CA PRO A 196 6.79 33.17 -20.43
C PRO A 196 6.35 34.52 -19.85
N LEU A 197 5.11 34.95 -20.15
CA LEU A 197 4.51 36.18 -19.61
C LEU A 197 3.88 35.98 -18.23
N GLN A 198 3.64 34.72 -17.83
CA GLN A 198 3.12 34.33 -16.52
C GLN A 198 3.89 33.08 -16.03
N PRO A 199 5.18 33.23 -15.73
CA PRO A 199 6.06 32.10 -15.42
C PRO A 199 5.63 31.34 -14.16
N ASP A 200 4.90 32.01 -13.26
CA ASP A 200 4.37 31.47 -12.01
C ASP A 200 3.00 30.78 -12.23
N SER A 201 2.72 30.28 -13.44
CA SER A 201 1.47 29.59 -13.76
C SER A 201 1.63 28.46 -14.78
N LEU A 202 0.84 27.41 -14.60
CA LEU A 202 0.71 26.31 -15.55
C LEU A 202 -0.72 26.26 -16.09
N THR A 203 -0.87 26.35 -17.42
CA THR A 203 -2.16 26.11 -18.08
C THR A 203 -2.38 24.61 -18.25
N VAL A 204 -3.51 24.11 -17.73
CA VAL A 204 -3.91 22.71 -17.82
C VAL A 204 -5.22 22.62 -18.57
N TYR A 205 -5.26 21.87 -19.67
CA TYR A 205 -6.50 21.64 -20.39
C TYR A 205 -7.31 20.53 -19.73
N HIS A 206 -8.62 20.57 -19.86
CA HIS A 206 -9.48 19.50 -19.41
C HIS A 206 -10.53 19.12 -20.45
N THR A 207 -10.94 17.84 -20.43
CA THR A 207 -12.05 17.34 -21.24
C THR A 207 -12.70 16.12 -20.60
N ARG A 208 -13.80 15.66 -21.19
CA ARG A 208 -14.43 14.38 -20.87
C ARG A 208 -14.00 13.32 -21.86
N SER A 209 -13.79 12.09 -21.40
CA SER A 209 -13.41 10.97 -22.27
C SER A 209 -14.43 10.75 -23.40
N THR A 210 -15.72 10.89 -23.10
CA THR A 210 -16.83 10.67 -24.03
C THR A 210 -16.88 11.62 -25.22
N VAL A 211 -16.22 12.78 -25.12
CA VAL A 211 -16.30 13.88 -26.11
C VAL A 211 -15.32 13.69 -27.28
N LEU A 212 -14.30 12.85 -27.14
CA LEU A 212 -13.31 12.60 -28.20
C LEU A 212 -13.87 11.69 -29.30
N SER A 213 -13.69 12.10 -30.56
CA SER A 213 -14.10 11.38 -31.79
C SER A 213 -13.08 11.58 -32.91
N ASN A 214 -13.22 10.84 -34.02
CA ASN A 214 -12.48 11.02 -35.29
C ASN A 214 -13.16 11.97 -36.28
N GLU A 215 -14.33 12.50 -35.94
CA GLU A 215 -15.10 13.44 -36.76
C GLU A 215 -15.70 14.52 -35.87
N ASN A 216 -15.72 15.77 -36.34
CA ASN A 216 -16.44 16.84 -35.64
C ASN A 216 -17.96 16.65 -35.82
N LYS A 217 -18.63 16.20 -34.75
CA LYS A 217 -20.10 16.09 -34.64
C LYS A 217 -20.62 17.07 -33.59
N GLU A 218 -21.93 17.29 -33.58
CA GLU A 218 -22.58 18.13 -32.55
C GLU A 218 -22.23 17.59 -31.15
N ASN A 219 -21.59 18.42 -30.33
CA ASN A 219 -21.05 18.11 -28.99
C ASN A 219 -19.83 17.19 -28.88
N MET A 220 -19.24 16.71 -29.98
CA MET A 220 -17.99 15.93 -30.01
C MET A 220 -16.81 16.78 -30.53
N ILE A 221 -15.58 16.38 -30.24
CA ILE A 221 -14.35 17.03 -30.73
C ILE A 221 -13.45 16.03 -31.46
N ASP A 222 -13.00 16.42 -32.64
CA ASP A 222 -12.03 15.63 -33.42
C ASP A 222 -10.65 15.64 -32.73
N PHE A 223 -10.19 14.47 -32.27
CA PHE A 223 -8.91 14.33 -31.58
C PHE A 223 -7.71 14.78 -32.44
N SER A 224 -7.80 14.64 -33.77
CA SER A 224 -6.72 14.97 -34.70
C SER A 224 -6.35 16.45 -34.69
N SER A 225 -7.31 17.31 -34.31
CA SER A 225 -7.12 18.76 -34.17
C SER A 225 -6.19 19.15 -33.00
N TYR A 226 -6.00 18.24 -32.04
CA TYR A 226 -5.22 18.47 -30.82
C TYR A 226 -3.89 17.71 -30.80
N ILE A 227 -3.48 17.08 -31.91
CA ILE A 227 -2.20 16.39 -32.01
C ILE A 227 -1.06 17.41 -32.01
N GLU A 228 -0.17 17.27 -31.02
CA GLU A 228 1.08 18.02 -30.90
C GLU A 228 2.25 17.16 -31.41
N SER A 229 3.24 17.78 -32.06
CA SER A 229 4.45 17.06 -32.50
C SER A 229 5.22 16.47 -31.33
N ASP A 230 5.28 17.22 -30.23
CA ASP A 230 6.03 16.84 -29.02
C ASP A 230 5.19 16.04 -28.03
N GLY A 231 3.91 15.77 -28.34
CA GLY A 231 3.00 14.99 -27.49
C GLY A 231 2.55 15.70 -26.21
N TRP A 232 1.59 15.08 -25.52
CA TRP A 232 0.95 15.61 -24.31
C TRP A 232 1.38 14.89 -23.03
N TYR A 233 1.38 15.60 -21.91
CA TYR A 233 1.22 14.99 -20.60
C TYR A 233 -0.27 14.79 -20.32
N ILE A 234 -0.74 13.54 -20.27
CA ILE A 234 -2.16 13.23 -20.13
C ILE A 234 -2.41 12.57 -18.78
N ILE A 235 -3.27 13.16 -17.97
CA ILE A 235 -3.72 12.62 -16.69
C ILE A 235 -5.15 12.10 -16.87
N LEU A 236 -5.36 10.83 -16.58
CA LEU A 236 -6.62 10.12 -16.74
C LEU A 236 -7.14 9.72 -15.36
N ASP A 237 -8.30 10.23 -14.94
CA ASP A 237 -8.97 9.82 -13.70
C ASP A 237 -10.22 9.01 -14.03
N GLU A 238 -10.20 7.70 -13.77
CA GLU A 238 -11.30 6.77 -14.08
C GLU A 238 -11.74 6.78 -15.56
N ALA A 239 -10.85 7.17 -16.47
CA ALA A 239 -11.15 7.40 -17.89
C ALA A 239 -10.93 6.17 -18.81
N HIS A 240 -10.71 4.98 -18.24
CA HIS A 240 -10.40 3.73 -18.97
C HIS A 240 -11.57 2.73 -19.04
N LYS A 241 -12.82 3.22 -19.07
CA LYS A 241 -14.01 2.35 -19.05
C LYS A 241 -14.15 1.58 -20.37
N GLY A 242 -14.75 0.38 -20.30
CA GLY A 242 -14.79 -0.61 -21.39
C GLY A 242 -16.19 -0.80 -21.97
N LYS A 243 -16.33 -0.38 -23.23
CA LYS A 243 -17.20 -0.85 -24.33
C LYS A 243 -16.42 -0.68 -25.63
N ASP A 244 -16.88 -1.26 -26.74
CA ASP A 244 -16.18 -1.17 -28.05
C ASP A 244 -15.88 0.27 -28.49
N ASP A 245 -16.79 1.22 -28.22
CA ASP A 245 -16.58 2.66 -28.50
C ASP A 245 -15.59 3.34 -27.53
N GLU A 246 -15.36 2.78 -26.34
CA GLU A 246 -14.39 3.30 -25.37
C GLU A 246 -12.98 2.76 -25.61
N SER A 247 -12.87 1.53 -26.15
CA SER A 247 -11.62 0.98 -26.70
C SER A 247 -11.01 1.91 -27.76
N LEU A 248 -11.86 2.44 -28.66
CA LEU A 248 -11.43 3.38 -29.68
C LEU A 248 -10.91 4.70 -29.09
N ARG A 249 -11.56 5.22 -28.05
CA ARG A 249 -11.14 6.45 -27.36
C ARG A 249 -9.81 6.29 -26.62
N LYS A 250 -9.54 5.10 -26.06
CA LYS A 250 -8.21 4.78 -25.51
C LYS A 250 -7.13 4.95 -26.59
N GLN A 251 -7.41 4.56 -27.83
CA GLN A 251 -6.44 4.74 -28.92
C GLN A 251 -6.19 6.21 -29.26
N TYR A 252 -7.22 7.07 -29.21
CA TYR A 252 -7.01 8.52 -29.36
C TYR A 252 -6.08 9.09 -28.29
N LEU A 253 -6.22 8.65 -27.04
CA LEU A 253 -5.37 9.06 -25.94
C LEU A 253 -3.93 8.54 -26.11
N ASN A 254 -3.76 7.28 -26.54
CA ASN A 254 -2.45 6.73 -26.90
C ASN A 254 -1.77 7.63 -27.95
N ILE A 255 -2.47 7.97 -29.04
CA ILE A 255 -1.93 8.82 -30.12
C ILE A 255 -1.53 10.21 -29.61
N LEU A 256 -2.39 10.86 -28.81
CA LEU A 256 -2.08 12.18 -28.22
C LEU A 256 -0.85 12.13 -27.29
N SER A 257 -0.62 10.99 -26.62
CA SER A 257 0.50 10.79 -25.69
C SER A 257 1.80 10.33 -26.33
N ARG A 258 1.85 9.94 -27.62
CA ARG A 258 2.96 9.16 -28.22
C ARG A 258 4.39 9.70 -27.98
N ASN A 259 4.54 11.02 -27.87
CA ASN A 259 5.82 11.69 -27.59
C ASN A 259 5.87 12.38 -26.20
N GLY A 260 4.79 12.26 -25.43
CA GLY A 260 4.65 12.74 -24.07
C GLY A 260 4.63 11.60 -23.07
N PHE A 261 3.69 11.64 -22.12
CA PHE A 261 3.56 10.63 -21.07
C PHE A 261 2.13 10.58 -20.53
N MET A 262 1.64 9.40 -20.18
CA MET A 262 0.27 9.18 -19.71
C MET A 262 0.24 8.71 -18.24
N PHE A 263 -0.64 9.29 -17.43
CA PHE A 263 -0.80 8.97 -16.01
C PHE A 263 -2.21 8.46 -15.77
N ASN A 264 -2.34 7.18 -15.42
CA ASN A 264 -3.63 6.49 -15.33
C ASN A 264 -4.01 6.31 -13.86
N PHE A 265 -5.12 6.89 -13.41
CA PHE A 265 -5.63 6.72 -12.04
C PHE A 265 -6.91 5.88 -12.08
N SER A 266 -6.90 4.77 -11.33
CA SER A 266 -8.07 3.89 -11.23
C SER A 266 -8.09 3.14 -9.90
N ALA A 267 -9.28 2.85 -9.40
CA ALA A 267 -9.45 1.85 -8.33
C ALA A 267 -9.47 0.41 -8.84
N THR A 268 -9.76 0.20 -10.13
CA THR A 268 -9.94 -1.12 -10.73
C THR A 268 -9.29 -1.15 -12.10
N PHE A 269 -8.08 -1.72 -12.20
CA PHE A 269 -7.47 -2.02 -13.49
C PHE A 269 -7.93 -3.39 -13.98
N VAL A 270 -8.35 -3.42 -15.24
CA VAL A 270 -8.72 -4.66 -15.96
C VAL A 270 -7.74 -4.90 -17.11
N ASP A 271 -7.18 -3.82 -17.64
CA ASP A 271 -6.23 -3.83 -18.75
C ASP A 271 -4.84 -4.27 -18.24
N ASN A 272 -4.31 -5.34 -18.83
CA ASN A 272 -3.02 -5.92 -18.43
C ASN A 272 -1.86 -4.92 -18.57
N LEU A 273 -1.93 -4.02 -19.57
CA LEU A 273 -0.90 -3.01 -19.78
C LEU A 273 -0.90 -1.97 -18.64
N ASP A 274 -2.07 -1.61 -18.11
CA ASP A 274 -2.18 -0.69 -16.98
C ASP A 274 -1.70 -1.36 -15.67
N VAL A 275 -1.96 -2.65 -15.48
CA VAL A 275 -1.43 -3.43 -14.34
C VAL A 275 0.11 -3.48 -14.37
N VAL A 276 0.68 -3.87 -15.50
CA VAL A 276 2.15 -3.97 -15.67
C VAL A 276 2.84 -2.61 -15.49
N SER A 277 2.21 -1.55 -15.99
CA SER A 277 2.70 -0.17 -15.85
C SER A 277 2.31 0.49 -14.53
N THR A 278 1.88 -0.27 -13.51
CA THR A 278 1.51 0.32 -12.22
C THR A 278 2.75 0.78 -11.46
N ILE A 279 2.82 2.08 -11.17
CA ILE A 279 3.93 2.77 -10.46
C ILE A 279 3.71 2.84 -8.95
N SER A 280 2.45 2.72 -8.53
CA SER A 280 2.03 2.73 -7.13
C SER A 280 0.81 1.84 -7.00
N ASN A 281 1.00 0.67 -6.40
CA ASN A 281 -0.08 -0.22 -6.01
C ASN A 281 -0.52 0.10 -4.58
N PHE A 282 -1.66 0.79 -4.47
CA PHE A 282 -2.38 1.04 -3.23
C PHE A 282 -3.85 0.72 -3.41
N ASN A 283 -4.11 -0.46 -3.99
CA ASN A 283 -5.44 -0.97 -4.28
C ASN A 283 -6.26 -1.17 -2.99
N LEU A 284 -7.51 -1.63 -3.12
CA LEU A 284 -8.41 -1.79 -1.96
C LEU A 284 -7.82 -2.69 -0.86
N SER A 285 -7.07 -3.73 -1.23
CA SER A 285 -6.44 -4.64 -0.28
C SER A 285 -5.33 -3.95 0.50
N GLU A 286 -4.36 -3.35 -0.21
CA GLU A 286 -3.23 -2.64 0.38
C GLU A 286 -3.68 -1.47 1.27
N PHE A 287 -4.72 -0.75 0.84
CA PHE A 287 -5.33 0.33 1.62
C PHE A 287 -5.88 -0.15 2.98
N ILE A 288 -6.49 -1.33 3.03
CA ILE A 288 -7.07 -1.90 4.26
C ILE A 288 -5.97 -2.48 5.16
N LYS A 289 -5.03 -3.24 4.57
CA LYS A 289 -3.89 -3.84 5.29
C LYS A 289 -3.03 -2.76 5.95
N ALA A 290 -2.75 -1.67 5.24
CA ALA A 290 -2.02 -0.52 5.77
C ALA A 290 -2.79 0.28 6.85
N GLY A 291 -4.04 -0.09 7.16
CA GLY A 291 -4.80 0.50 8.27
C GLY A 291 -5.66 1.71 7.94
N TYR A 292 -5.67 2.17 6.69
CA TYR A 292 -6.42 3.35 6.25
C TYR A 292 -7.90 3.04 5.92
N GLY A 293 -8.24 1.76 5.81
CA GLY A 293 -9.60 1.26 5.60
C GLY A 293 -10.11 0.38 6.73
N LYS A 294 -11.43 0.19 6.76
CA LYS A 294 -12.14 -0.82 7.54
C LYS A 294 -11.83 -2.21 6.99
N ASN A 295 -11.72 -3.19 7.87
CA ASN A 295 -11.69 -4.59 7.48
C ASN A 295 -13.00 -4.98 6.78
N ILE A 296 -12.95 -5.90 5.82
CA ILE A 296 -14.16 -6.36 5.12
C ILE A 296 -14.53 -7.77 5.58
N LYS A 297 -15.79 -7.95 5.99
CA LYS A 297 -16.37 -9.25 6.28
C LYS A 297 -17.55 -9.53 5.36
N VAL A 298 -17.38 -10.44 4.41
CA VAL A 298 -18.50 -11.01 3.65
C VAL A 298 -19.13 -12.12 4.49
N LEU A 299 -20.42 -11.96 4.81
CA LEU A 299 -21.15 -12.94 5.62
C LEU A 299 -21.65 -14.10 4.75
N ASP A 300 -21.85 -15.24 5.42
CA ASP A 300 -22.22 -16.51 4.78
C ASP A 300 -23.68 -16.54 4.29
N ASP A 301 -24.52 -15.67 4.86
CA ASP A 301 -25.93 -15.53 4.51
C ASP A 301 -26.13 -14.78 3.18
N GLU A 302 -27.00 -15.32 2.31
CA GLU A 302 -27.21 -14.81 0.95
C GLU A 302 -28.64 -14.32 0.67
N PHE A 303 -28.78 -13.20 -0.05
CA PHE A 303 -30.07 -12.69 -0.53
C PHE A 303 -30.57 -13.51 -1.73
N ARG A 304 -30.97 -14.77 -1.50
CA ARG A 304 -31.41 -15.70 -2.56
C ARG A 304 -32.81 -15.38 -3.09
N ASN A 305 -33.02 -15.59 -4.39
CA ASN A 305 -34.33 -15.56 -5.06
C ASN A 305 -35.15 -14.28 -4.86
N PHE A 306 -34.51 -13.10 -4.73
CA PHE A 306 -35.22 -11.82 -4.59
C PHE A 306 -35.90 -11.34 -5.88
N LYS A 307 -35.45 -11.82 -7.05
CA LYS A 307 -35.96 -11.37 -8.35
C LYS A 307 -37.29 -12.04 -8.68
N ALA A 308 -38.36 -11.25 -8.85
CA ALA A 308 -39.66 -11.76 -9.30
C ALA A 308 -39.90 -11.47 -10.79
N LYS A 309 -40.06 -12.51 -11.62
CA LYS A 309 -40.31 -12.37 -13.06
C LYS A 309 -41.78 -12.08 -13.38
N ASN A 310 -42.69 -12.44 -12.48
CA ASN A 310 -44.13 -12.26 -12.65
C ASN A 310 -44.81 -11.99 -11.30
N LYS A 311 -46.11 -11.67 -11.32
CA LYS A 311 -46.90 -11.36 -10.11
C LYS A 311 -47.03 -12.54 -9.14
N GLN A 312 -47.00 -13.78 -9.64
CA GLN A 312 -47.10 -14.98 -8.81
C GLN A 312 -45.80 -15.19 -8.02
N GLU A 313 -44.65 -15.15 -8.69
CA GLU A 313 -43.33 -15.17 -8.03
C GLU A 313 -43.15 -13.99 -7.07
N LEU A 314 -43.72 -12.82 -7.36
CA LEU A 314 -43.70 -11.69 -6.41
C LEU A 314 -44.47 -12.03 -5.13
N ASN A 315 -45.64 -12.66 -5.25
CA ASN A 315 -46.42 -13.08 -4.09
C ASN A 315 -45.72 -14.18 -3.29
N ASP A 316 -45.12 -15.16 -3.98
CA ASP A 316 -44.33 -16.21 -3.35
C ASP A 316 -43.10 -15.62 -2.62
N ASN A 317 -42.43 -14.64 -3.23
CA ASN A 317 -41.31 -13.94 -2.61
C ASN A 317 -41.72 -13.10 -1.39
N LEU A 318 -42.98 -12.68 -1.31
CA LEU A 318 -43.53 -11.88 -0.21
C LEU A 318 -44.05 -12.73 0.96
N SER A 319 -44.13 -14.04 0.81
CA SER A 319 -44.49 -15.00 1.87
C SER A 319 -43.29 -15.85 2.33
N ASP A 320 -42.12 -15.64 1.73
CA ASP A 320 -40.88 -16.38 1.96
C ASP A 320 -40.20 -15.99 3.28
N SER A 321 -40.23 -16.90 4.26
CA SER A 321 -39.64 -16.69 5.59
C SER A 321 -38.12 -16.50 5.55
N GLU A 322 -37.41 -17.07 4.57
CA GLU A 322 -35.96 -16.95 4.46
C GLU A 322 -35.53 -15.51 4.11
N LYS A 323 -36.36 -14.81 3.30
CA LYS A 323 -36.11 -13.41 2.91
C LYS A 323 -36.31 -12.45 4.08
N ARG A 324 -37.31 -12.71 4.90
CA ARG A 324 -37.52 -11.96 6.15
C ARG A 324 -36.36 -12.20 7.12
N GLU A 325 -35.87 -13.44 7.20
CA GLU A 325 -34.76 -13.81 8.07
C GLU A 325 -33.47 -13.07 7.71
N ILE A 326 -33.05 -13.04 6.44
CA ILE A 326 -31.80 -12.34 6.06
C ILE A 326 -31.85 -10.83 6.31
N ILE A 327 -33.01 -10.20 6.07
CA ILE A 327 -33.19 -8.78 6.40
C ILE A 327 -33.04 -8.59 7.91
N LEU A 328 -33.69 -9.43 8.71
CA LEU A 328 -33.56 -9.40 10.17
C LEU A 328 -32.10 -9.62 10.63
N LYS A 329 -31.35 -10.54 10.00
CA LYS A 329 -29.92 -10.74 10.26
C LYS A 329 -29.12 -9.46 10.03
N SER A 330 -29.33 -8.78 8.90
CA SER A 330 -28.67 -7.51 8.62
C SER A 330 -29.00 -6.42 9.64
N LEU A 331 -30.25 -6.35 10.10
CA LEU A 331 -30.70 -5.41 11.13
C LEU A 331 -30.08 -5.71 12.50
N ILE A 332 -29.93 -6.98 12.87
CA ILE A 332 -29.28 -7.40 14.13
C ILE A 332 -27.80 -7.00 14.13
N VAL A 333 -27.06 -7.29 13.05
CA VAL A 333 -25.66 -6.90 12.91
C VAL A 333 -25.50 -5.38 13.02
N TYR A 334 -26.32 -4.62 12.29
CA TYR A 334 -26.31 -3.16 12.37
C TYR A 334 -26.68 -2.63 13.76
N THR A 335 -27.66 -3.22 14.42
CA THR A 335 -28.05 -2.87 15.79
C THR A 335 -26.90 -3.09 16.76
N SER A 336 -26.15 -4.18 16.62
CA SER A 336 -24.97 -4.43 17.44
C SER A 336 -23.90 -3.34 17.25
N ILE A 337 -23.58 -2.99 16.00
CA ILE A 337 -22.63 -1.92 15.67
C ILE A 337 -23.05 -0.57 16.30
N LYS A 338 -24.35 -0.24 16.22
CA LYS A 338 -24.91 0.97 16.83
C LYS A 338 -24.79 0.98 18.35
N LYS A 339 -25.01 -0.17 19.02
CA LYS A 339 -24.82 -0.30 20.47
C LYS A 339 -23.36 -0.05 20.87
N GLN A 340 -22.39 -0.63 20.15
CA GLN A 340 -20.97 -0.37 20.45
C GLN A 340 -20.58 1.10 20.17
N CYS A 341 -21.12 1.72 19.11
CA CYS A 341 -20.95 3.16 18.87
C CYS A 341 -21.46 4.02 20.02
N ARG A 342 -22.62 3.69 20.62
CA ARG A 342 -23.14 4.40 21.79
C ARG A 342 -22.18 4.32 22.99
N LYS A 343 -21.65 3.13 23.28
CA LYS A 343 -20.66 2.94 24.36
C LYS A 343 -19.40 3.78 24.15
N ILE A 344 -18.89 3.86 22.91
CA ILE A 344 -17.72 4.70 22.61
C ILE A 344 -18.06 6.18 22.77
N LYS A 345 -19.26 6.60 22.36
CA LYS A 345 -19.71 8.00 22.50
C LYS A 345 -19.97 8.42 23.95
N GLU A 346 -20.17 7.48 24.87
CA GLU A 346 -20.20 7.74 26.32
C GLU A 346 -18.80 8.12 26.85
N ILE A 347 -17.73 7.64 26.22
CA ILE A 347 -16.34 8.01 26.53
C ILE A 347 -16.02 9.36 25.89
N ASP A 348 -16.19 9.47 24.57
CA ASP A 348 -16.03 10.73 23.85
C ASP A 348 -16.98 10.82 22.64
N THR A 349 -17.87 11.82 22.67
CA THR A 349 -18.83 12.12 21.60
C THR A 349 -18.19 12.47 20.26
N SER A 350 -16.91 12.84 20.28
CA SER A 350 -16.08 13.15 19.11
C SER A 350 -15.51 11.90 18.44
N LEU A 351 -15.71 10.70 18.97
CA LEU A 351 -15.20 9.47 18.34
C LEU A 351 -16.24 8.83 17.42
N TYR A 352 -15.73 8.35 16.28
CA TYR A 352 -16.44 7.67 15.20
C TYR A 352 -17.66 8.43 14.63
N HIS A 353 -18.03 8.05 13.42
CA HIS A 353 -19.26 8.55 12.81
C HIS A 353 -20.46 7.70 13.23
N ASN A 354 -21.67 8.27 13.17
CA ASN A 354 -22.88 7.46 13.39
C ASN A 354 -23.02 6.41 12.26
N PRO A 355 -23.09 5.10 12.55
CA PRO A 355 -23.13 4.05 11.53
C PRO A 355 -24.27 4.21 10.51
N LEU A 356 -24.05 3.72 9.30
CA LEU A 356 -25.04 3.71 8.21
C LEU A 356 -25.11 2.32 7.55
N MET A 357 -26.32 1.84 7.30
CA MET A 357 -26.58 0.68 6.46
C MET A 357 -26.92 1.13 5.05
N LEU A 358 -26.20 0.60 4.06
CA LEU A 358 -26.51 0.80 2.65
C LEU A 358 -27.24 -0.43 2.12
N THR A 359 -28.37 -0.22 1.44
CA THR A 359 -29.06 -1.29 0.72
C THR A 359 -29.16 -0.92 -0.75
N ILE A 360 -28.53 -1.73 -1.60
CA ILE A 360 -28.38 -1.46 -3.01
C ILE A 360 -29.02 -2.58 -3.81
N SER A 361 -29.94 -2.23 -4.69
CA SER A 361 -30.59 -3.17 -5.61
C SER A 361 -30.31 -2.84 -7.08
N ASN A 362 -30.56 -3.83 -7.94
CA ASN A 362 -30.54 -3.62 -9.38
C ASN A 362 -31.69 -2.70 -9.84
N GLU A 363 -32.93 -3.06 -9.49
CA GLU A 363 -34.14 -2.35 -9.91
C GLU A 363 -34.84 -1.66 -8.71
N ILE A 364 -35.38 -0.46 -8.95
CA ILE A 364 -36.10 0.33 -7.94
C ILE A 364 -37.52 0.72 -8.37
N ASN A 365 -37.71 1.17 -9.60
CA ASN A 365 -39.01 1.74 -10.03
C ASN A 365 -39.90 0.76 -10.81
N THR A 366 -39.52 -0.51 -10.90
CA THR A 366 -40.34 -1.55 -11.55
C THR A 366 -41.36 -2.10 -10.53
N ASN A 367 -42.52 -2.56 -11.01
CA ASN A 367 -43.58 -3.09 -10.12
C ASN A 367 -43.14 -4.31 -9.30
N ASN A 368 -42.13 -5.03 -9.80
CA ASN A 368 -41.51 -6.22 -9.21
C ASN A 368 -40.10 -5.94 -8.65
N ALA A 369 -39.76 -4.66 -8.41
CA ALA A 369 -38.41 -4.27 -7.98
C ALA A 369 -37.97 -4.99 -6.70
N ASP A 370 -36.72 -5.43 -6.65
CA ASP A 370 -36.17 -6.13 -5.48
C ASP A 370 -36.22 -5.26 -4.22
N MET A 371 -36.04 -3.94 -4.38
CA MET A 371 -36.15 -2.96 -3.30
C MET A 371 -37.56 -2.91 -2.70
N LYS A 372 -38.61 -3.24 -3.46
CA LYS A 372 -39.99 -3.32 -2.96
C LYS A 372 -40.14 -4.43 -1.92
N ILE A 373 -39.57 -5.59 -2.20
CA ILE A 373 -39.61 -6.76 -1.29
C ILE A 373 -38.86 -6.43 -0.01
N TYR A 374 -37.65 -5.85 -0.14
CA TYR A 374 -36.86 -5.39 1.00
C TYR A 374 -37.64 -4.40 1.87
N PHE A 375 -38.21 -3.36 1.26
CA PHE A 375 -38.95 -2.33 1.99
C PHE A 375 -40.20 -2.89 2.68
N LYS A 376 -40.92 -3.83 2.06
CA LYS A 376 -42.10 -4.45 2.68
C LYS A 376 -41.74 -5.23 3.94
N TYR A 377 -40.71 -6.08 3.91
CA TYR A 377 -40.24 -6.78 5.12
C TYR A 377 -39.70 -5.83 6.17
N LEU A 378 -39.00 -4.76 5.77
CA LEU A 378 -38.57 -3.70 6.68
C LEU A 378 -39.77 -3.04 7.40
N SER A 379 -40.88 -2.82 6.70
CA SER A 379 -42.13 -2.30 7.26
C SER A 379 -42.81 -3.29 8.21
N GLU A 380 -42.85 -4.58 7.85
CA GLU A 380 -43.44 -5.63 8.69
C GLU A 380 -42.71 -5.80 10.03
N ILE A 381 -41.37 -5.78 10.01
CA ILE A 381 -40.53 -5.83 11.21
C ILE A 381 -40.79 -4.61 12.13
N ALA A 382 -41.03 -3.43 11.55
CA ALA A 382 -41.30 -2.21 12.31
C ALA A 382 -42.70 -2.22 12.95
N ALA A 383 -43.67 -2.84 12.28
CA ALA A 383 -45.08 -2.79 12.67
C ALA A 383 -45.46 -3.83 13.74
N SER A 384 -44.77 -4.97 13.80
CA SER A 384 -45.13 -6.10 14.67
C SER A 384 -43.95 -6.60 15.50
N PRO A 385 -44.13 -6.82 16.82
CA PRO A 385 -43.12 -7.44 17.65
C PRO A 385 -42.65 -8.79 17.11
N ILE A 386 -41.33 -9.01 17.17
CA ILE A 386 -40.72 -10.31 16.86
C ILE A 386 -40.67 -11.12 18.16
N SER A 387 -41.10 -12.39 18.12
CA SER A 387 -41.01 -13.26 19.30
C SER A 387 -39.56 -13.54 19.68
N GLU A 388 -39.30 -13.69 20.99
CA GLU A 388 -37.94 -13.94 21.49
C GLU A 388 -37.34 -15.23 20.92
N ASP A 389 -38.15 -16.27 20.71
CA ASP A 389 -37.69 -17.54 20.13
C ASP A 389 -37.16 -17.36 18.69
N VAL A 390 -37.88 -16.60 17.86
CA VAL A 390 -37.44 -16.29 16.49
C VAL A 390 -36.18 -15.44 16.54
N LEU A 391 -36.14 -14.42 17.38
CA LEU A 391 -34.97 -13.56 17.52
C LEU A 391 -33.75 -14.35 18.00
N LYS A 392 -33.92 -15.27 18.96
CA LYS A 392 -32.87 -16.15 19.47
C LYS A 392 -32.36 -17.12 18.40
N MET A 393 -33.26 -17.73 17.64
CA MET A 393 -32.91 -18.60 16.52
C MET A 393 -32.05 -17.86 15.48
N VAL A 394 -32.46 -16.65 15.09
CA VAL A 394 -31.73 -15.86 14.09
C VAL A 394 -30.36 -15.41 14.62
N LYS A 395 -30.28 -14.97 15.89
CA LYS A 395 -29.00 -14.63 16.53
C LYS A 395 -28.02 -15.81 16.54
N ASN A 396 -28.50 -17.00 16.93
CA ASN A 396 -27.68 -18.21 16.94
C ASN A 396 -27.23 -18.61 15.54
N SER A 397 -28.08 -18.44 14.51
CA SER A 397 -27.68 -18.70 13.12
C SER A 397 -26.53 -17.78 12.68
N ILE A 398 -26.55 -16.49 13.02
CA ILE A 398 -25.44 -15.57 12.70
C ILE A 398 -24.15 -16.03 13.40
N ILE A 399 -24.24 -16.38 14.68
CA ILE A 399 -23.07 -16.78 15.48
C ILE A 399 -22.47 -18.09 14.96
N ASN A 400 -23.31 -19.12 14.75
CA ASN A 400 -22.88 -20.43 14.28
C ASN A 400 -22.21 -20.36 12.90
N ASN A 401 -22.78 -19.60 11.97
CA ASN A 401 -22.22 -19.40 10.63
C ASN A 401 -20.84 -18.69 10.65
N LEU A 402 -20.47 -18.05 11.77
CA LEU A 402 -19.20 -17.36 11.95
C LEU A 402 -18.17 -18.14 12.77
N GLU A 403 -18.57 -19.16 13.55
CA GLU A 403 -17.64 -19.94 14.38
C GLU A 403 -16.57 -20.65 13.54
N ASP A 404 -16.93 -21.06 12.33
CA ASP A 404 -16.02 -21.73 11.39
C ASP A 404 -15.21 -20.74 10.53
N ASN A 405 -15.46 -19.43 10.63
CA ASN A 405 -14.87 -18.41 9.77
C ASN A 405 -14.81 -17.05 10.47
N LEU A 406 -13.82 -16.82 11.33
CA LEU A 406 -13.57 -15.52 11.97
C LEU A 406 -12.64 -14.60 11.15
N GLN A 407 -11.97 -15.14 10.13
CA GLN A 407 -11.07 -14.39 9.26
C GLN A 407 -11.82 -13.33 8.45
N TYR A 408 -11.26 -12.13 8.35
CA TYR A 408 -11.78 -11.14 7.40
C TYR A 408 -11.57 -11.63 5.96
N THR A 409 -12.46 -11.18 5.07
CA THR A 409 -12.27 -11.39 3.63
C THR A 409 -11.11 -10.53 3.11
N VAL A 410 -10.92 -9.34 3.69
CA VAL A 410 -9.77 -8.46 3.51
C VAL A 410 -9.42 -7.82 4.84
N GLY A 411 -8.15 -7.90 5.22
CA GLY A 411 -7.62 -7.51 6.52
C GLY A 411 -6.83 -8.67 7.15
N GLU A 412 -5.77 -8.35 7.88
CA GLU A 412 -4.87 -9.36 8.49
C GLU A 412 -5.35 -9.82 9.89
N GLU A 413 -6.36 -9.14 10.44
CA GLU A 413 -6.90 -9.41 11.77
C GLU A 413 -7.99 -10.49 11.73
N ASN A 414 -8.48 -10.89 12.90
CA ASN A 414 -9.64 -11.79 13.04
C ASN A 414 -10.72 -11.09 13.85
N LEU A 415 -11.98 -11.38 13.53
CA LEU A 415 -13.13 -10.93 14.31
C LEU A 415 -13.09 -11.57 15.70
N ASP A 416 -13.09 -10.77 16.76
CA ASP A 416 -13.00 -11.24 18.15
C ASP A 416 -14.36 -11.76 18.70
N SER A 417 -14.26 -12.47 19.81
CA SER A 417 -15.34 -12.96 20.67
C SER A 417 -16.33 -11.88 21.14
N GLU A 418 -15.93 -10.61 21.20
CA GLU A 418 -16.81 -9.48 21.55
C GLU A 418 -17.96 -9.33 20.53
N PHE A 419 -17.74 -9.67 19.26
CA PHE A 419 -18.81 -9.71 18.26
C PHE A 419 -19.93 -10.68 18.67
N LYS A 420 -19.59 -11.89 19.13
CA LYS A 420 -20.59 -12.90 19.53
C LYS A 420 -21.43 -12.43 20.71
N SER A 421 -20.76 -11.85 21.72
CA SER A 421 -21.41 -11.24 22.88
C SER A 421 -22.37 -10.12 22.46
N SER A 422 -21.89 -9.24 21.57
CA SER A 422 -22.67 -8.09 21.10
C SER A 422 -23.95 -8.49 20.36
N ILE A 423 -23.89 -9.51 19.49
CA ILE A 423 -25.05 -10.05 18.77
C ILE A 423 -26.03 -10.73 19.72
N SER A 424 -25.54 -11.58 20.64
CA SER A 424 -26.38 -12.32 21.59
C SER A 424 -27.27 -11.41 22.43
N ASN A 425 -26.75 -10.23 22.77
CA ASN A 425 -27.40 -9.23 23.61
C ASN A 425 -28.36 -8.28 22.85
N VAL A 426 -28.62 -8.51 21.56
CA VAL A 426 -29.60 -7.72 20.80
C VAL A 426 -31.02 -8.16 21.15
N THR A 427 -31.87 -7.19 21.51
CA THR A 427 -33.31 -7.35 21.74
C THR A 427 -34.11 -6.69 20.61
N TYR A 428 -35.41 -6.98 20.50
CA TYR A 428 -36.28 -6.30 19.54
C TYR A 428 -36.40 -4.79 19.83
N GLN A 429 -36.39 -4.39 21.10
CA GLN A 429 -36.37 -2.99 21.50
C GLN A 429 -35.09 -2.27 21.04
N ASP A 430 -33.95 -2.96 21.09
CA ASP A 430 -32.70 -2.44 20.53
C ASP A 430 -32.84 -2.18 19.02
N ILE A 431 -33.47 -3.09 18.27
CA ILE A 431 -33.70 -2.93 16.83
C ILE A 431 -34.56 -1.67 16.58
N LEU A 432 -35.67 -1.52 17.29
CA LEU A 432 -36.55 -0.34 17.17
C LEU A 432 -35.77 0.97 17.42
N SER A 433 -35.01 1.04 18.51
CA SER A 433 -34.32 2.27 18.92
C SER A 433 -33.06 2.58 18.10
N ASN A 434 -32.37 1.58 17.56
CA ASN A 434 -31.12 1.77 16.80
C ASN A 434 -31.31 1.80 15.29
N VAL A 435 -32.35 1.13 14.76
CA VAL A 435 -32.66 1.09 13.33
C VAL A 435 -33.76 2.09 12.98
N TYR A 436 -34.88 2.07 13.70
CA TYR A 436 -36.10 2.80 13.34
C TYR A 436 -36.26 4.14 14.06
N ASN A 437 -35.31 4.52 14.92
CA ASN A 437 -35.36 5.71 15.76
C ASN A 437 -36.67 5.80 16.58
N SER A 438 -37.13 4.67 17.12
CA SER A 438 -38.41 4.56 17.85
C SER A 438 -38.32 3.66 19.08
N ASP A 439 -39.10 3.96 20.10
CA ASP A 439 -39.24 3.11 21.30
C ASP A 439 -40.43 2.15 21.24
N THR A 440 -41.31 2.28 20.24
CA THR A 440 -42.47 1.39 20.08
C THR A 440 -42.62 0.92 18.64
N PRO A 441 -43.22 -0.26 18.40
CA PRO A 441 -43.64 -0.67 17.06
C PRO A 441 -44.62 0.33 16.45
N GLY A 442 -44.63 0.43 15.12
CA GLY A 442 -45.50 1.37 14.43
C GLY A 442 -45.50 1.18 12.92
N ARG A 443 -46.45 1.82 12.25
CA ARG A 443 -46.45 1.89 10.79
C ARG A 443 -45.46 2.94 10.31
N ILE A 444 -44.85 2.69 9.16
CA ILE A 444 -43.98 3.67 8.49
C ILE A 444 -44.84 4.74 7.84
N GLU A 445 -44.46 6.01 8.03
CA GLU A 445 -44.95 7.17 7.30
C GLU A 445 -43.91 7.62 6.28
N VAL A 446 -44.37 8.07 5.11
CA VAL A 446 -43.54 8.45 3.98
C VAL A 446 -43.57 9.96 3.82
N TYR A 447 -42.40 10.58 3.76
CA TYR A 447 -42.24 12.03 3.73
C TYR A 447 -41.59 12.47 2.41
N GLN A 448 -42.29 13.35 1.68
CA GLN A 448 -41.85 13.94 0.41
C GLN A 448 -40.99 15.17 0.68
N ILE A 449 -39.82 15.27 0.05
CA ILE A 449 -38.88 16.37 0.31
C ILE A 449 -39.13 17.51 -0.68
N GLY A 450 -40.04 18.42 -0.33
CA GLY A 450 -40.39 19.57 -1.17
C GLY A 450 -40.69 19.18 -2.62
N SER A 451 -40.03 19.84 -3.59
CA SER A 451 -40.16 19.56 -5.03
C SER A 451 -39.17 18.51 -5.58
N ASN A 452 -38.48 17.76 -4.71
CA ASN A 452 -37.46 16.79 -5.11
C ASN A 452 -38.09 15.41 -5.36
N ASN A 453 -38.31 15.08 -6.62
CA ASN A 453 -38.91 13.79 -7.01
C ASN A 453 -37.95 12.60 -6.91
N ASN A 454 -36.69 12.83 -6.52
CA ASN A 454 -35.66 11.80 -6.49
C ASN A 454 -35.39 11.26 -5.07
N GLU A 455 -36.08 11.76 -4.04
CA GLU A 455 -35.88 11.35 -2.65
C GLU A 455 -37.22 11.15 -1.91
N LEU A 456 -37.28 10.09 -1.09
CA LEU A 456 -38.31 9.92 -0.05
C LEU A 456 -37.63 9.59 1.27
N SER A 457 -38.21 10.05 2.38
CA SER A 457 -37.75 9.70 3.72
C SER A 457 -38.83 8.98 4.51
N PHE A 458 -38.42 8.15 5.47
CA PHE A 458 -39.29 7.25 6.19
C PHE A 458 -39.17 7.46 7.70
N ARG A 459 -40.31 7.55 8.38
CA ARG A 459 -40.44 7.76 9.83
C ARG A 459 -41.38 6.73 10.42
N LEU A 460 -41.22 6.40 11.70
CA LEU A 460 -42.20 5.57 12.40
C LEU A 460 -43.27 6.44 13.08
N LYS A 461 -44.53 6.01 13.00
CA LYS A 461 -45.66 6.66 13.66
C LYS A 461 -45.69 6.34 15.15
N SER A 462 -44.75 6.88 15.93
CA SER A 462 -44.63 6.60 17.37
C SER A 462 -44.53 7.83 18.28
N SER A 463 -44.31 9.05 17.75
CA SER A 463 -44.45 10.31 18.51
C SER A 463 -44.48 11.55 17.60
N ILE A 464 -44.88 12.71 18.14
CA ILE A 464 -45.02 14.01 17.44
C ILE A 464 -43.68 14.53 16.85
N ASN A 465 -42.53 14.05 17.33
CA ASN A 465 -41.19 14.47 16.90
C ASN A 465 -40.36 13.30 16.32
N SER A 466 -40.98 12.38 15.58
CA SER A 466 -40.24 11.25 15.00
C SER A 466 -39.19 11.72 13.97
N VAL A 467 -37.95 11.31 14.20
CA VAL A 467 -36.81 11.55 13.31
C VAL A 467 -36.85 10.51 12.18
N PRO A 468 -36.56 10.88 10.92
CA PRO A 468 -36.45 9.91 9.84
C PRO A 468 -35.34 8.90 10.12
N PHE A 469 -35.63 7.63 9.87
CA PHE A 469 -34.68 6.54 10.10
C PHE A 469 -34.08 6.02 8.80
N ALA A 470 -34.79 6.20 7.67
CA ALA A 470 -34.35 5.74 6.37
C ALA A 470 -34.64 6.77 5.28
N ILE A 471 -33.83 6.75 4.22
CA ILE A 471 -34.10 7.47 2.97
C ILE A 471 -33.91 6.56 1.77
N ILE A 472 -34.63 6.83 0.69
CA ILE A 472 -34.39 6.23 -0.62
C ILE A 472 -34.01 7.32 -1.62
N LYS A 473 -32.93 7.09 -2.38
CA LYS A 473 -32.45 7.98 -3.44
C LYS A 473 -32.48 7.23 -4.77
N ALA A 474 -33.38 7.63 -5.67
CA ALA A 474 -33.47 7.08 -7.02
C ALA A 474 -34.14 8.07 -7.97
N SER A 475 -33.81 7.98 -9.26
CA SER A 475 -34.43 8.80 -10.30
C SER A 475 -35.94 8.61 -10.31
N ASP A 476 -36.72 9.67 -10.10
CA ASP A 476 -38.19 9.68 -10.10
C ASP A 476 -38.83 8.64 -9.14
N VAL A 477 -38.26 8.52 -7.94
CA VAL A 477 -38.75 7.60 -6.90
C VAL A 477 -40.16 7.93 -6.43
N TYR A 478 -40.66 9.14 -6.69
CA TYR A 478 -42.03 9.54 -6.40
C TYR A 478 -43.08 8.59 -7.00
N LYS A 479 -42.76 7.92 -8.12
CA LYS A 479 -43.60 6.86 -8.70
C LYS A 479 -43.98 5.75 -7.73
N TRP A 480 -43.20 5.53 -6.67
CA TRP A 480 -43.52 4.58 -5.61
C TRP A 480 -44.87 4.87 -4.95
N ARG A 481 -45.30 6.13 -4.90
CA ARG A 481 -46.61 6.54 -4.35
C ARG A 481 -47.79 5.79 -4.98
N ASN A 482 -47.72 5.54 -6.28
CA ASN A 482 -48.85 4.99 -7.04
C ASN A 482 -48.80 3.47 -7.22
N ASN A 483 -47.67 2.81 -6.91
CA ASN A 483 -47.45 1.39 -7.27
C ASN A 483 -46.87 0.52 -6.13
N ILE A 484 -46.17 1.13 -5.16
CA ILE A 484 -45.39 0.43 -4.12
C ILE A 484 -45.88 0.81 -2.72
N LEU A 485 -46.21 2.08 -2.53
CA LEU A 485 -46.56 2.69 -1.26
C LEU A 485 -48.04 3.12 -1.21
N GLU A 486 -48.91 2.48 -1.99
CA GLU A 486 -50.34 2.83 -2.10
C GLU A 486 -51.04 2.86 -0.72
N ASP A 487 -50.68 1.93 0.16
CA ASP A 487 -51.27 1.78 1.51
C ASP A 487 -50.57 2.64 2.60
N TYR A 488 -49.59 3.47 2.24
CA TYR A 488 -48.79 4.25 3.19
C TYR A 488 -49.25 5.71 3.26
N LEU A 489 -49.12 6.31 4.44
CA LEU A 489 -49.43 7.72 4.66
C LEU A 489 -48.30 8.61 4.11
N PHE A 490 -48.66 9.56 3.25
CA PHE A 490 -47.74 10.54 2.68
C PHE A 490 -47.90 11.89 3.37
N ASN A 491 -46.79 12.41 3.88
CA ASN A 491 -46.66 13.73 4.49
C ASN A 491 -45.62 14.57 3.73
N GLU A 492 -45.61 15.89 3.94
CA GLU A 492 -44.56 16.78 3.41
C GLU A 492 -43.44 16.95 4.43
N ASP A 493 -42.18 16.86 3.96
CA ASP A 493 -40.98 17.16 4.73
C ASP A 493 -40.47 18.56 4.39
N ILE A 494 -40.31 19.41 5.40
CA ILE A 494 -39.71 20.73 5.23
C ILE A 494 -38.22 20.62 5.52
N VAL A 495 -37.42 20.53 4.45
CA VAL A 495 -35.95 20.46 4.51
C VAL A 495 -35.37 21.70 3.85
N VAL A 496 -34.47 22.41 4.56
CA VAL A 496 -33.90 23.71 4.15
C VAL A 496 -33.34 23.67 2.72
N ASP A 497 -32.54 22.65 2.39
CA ASP A 497 -31.90 22.51 1.08
C ASP A 497 -32.65 21.59 0.10
N LYS A 498 -33.90 21.21 0.42
CA LYS A 498 -34.74 20.28 -0.35
C LYS A 498 -34.06 18.94 -0.69
N SER A 499 -33.09 18.49 0.12
CA SER A 499 -32.45 17.18 0.00
C SER A 499 -31.91 16.73 1.34
N ARG A 500 -32.33 15.55 1.81
CA ARG A 500 -31.72 14.90 3.00
C ARG A 500 -30.45 14.14 2.63
N PHE A 501 -30.35 13.72 1.37
CA PHE A 501 -29.20 12.98 0.88
C PHE A 501 -27.89 13.78 0.92
N LYS A 502 -27.93 15.08 0.63
CA LYS A 502 -26.73 15.95 0.69
C LYS A 502 -26.02 15.90 2.04
N ASP A 503 -26.79 15.78 3.12
CA ASP A 503 -26.29 15.81 4.50
C ASP A 503 -25.95 14.43 5.07
N ILE A 504 -26.04 13.36 4.26
CA ILE A 504 -25.86 12.00 4.74
C ILE A 504 -24.45 11.74 5.29
N HIS A 505 -23.46 12.49 4.82
CA HIS A 505 -22.07 12.41 5.22
C HIS A 505 -21.79 13.01 6.60
N LYS A 506 -22.67 13.89 7.10
CA LYS A 506 -22.49 14.56 8.39
C LYS A 506 -22.44 13.53 9.53
N LYS A 507 -21.46 13.70 10.42
CA LYS A 507 -21.15 12.78 11.53
C LYS A 507 -22.34 12.41 12.43
N ASN A 508 -23.17 13.41 12.75
CA ASN A 508 -24.31 13.28 13.66
C ASN A 508 -25.64 13.08 12.93
N ASN A 509 -25.61 12.77 11.63
CA ASN A 509 -26.84 12.50 10.88
C ASN A 509 -27.51 11.22 11.41
N GLU A 510 -28.82 11.28 11.64
CA GLU A 510 -29.59 10.23 12.34
C GLU A 510 -30.23 9.19 11.39
N ILE A 511 -30.08 9.36 10.06
CA ILE A 511 -30.51 8.36 9.09
C ILE A 511 -29.66 7.10 9.26
N ASN A 512 -30.32 5.97 9.49
CA ASN A 512 -29.68 4.67 9.72
C ASN A 512 -29.62 3.80 8.45
N ILE A 513 -30.58 3.96 7.52
CA ILE A 513 -30.65 3.17 6.29
C ILE A 513 -30.72 4.09 5.06
N LEU A 514 -29.88 3.80 4.07
CA LEU A 514 -29.89 4.46 2.77
C LEU A 514 -30.11 3.43 1.66
N MET A 515 -31.24 3.57 0.97
CA MET A 515 -31.65 2.69 -0.13
C MET A 515 -31.39 3.37 -1.48
N GLY A 516 -30.82 2.63 -2.44
CA GLY A 516 -30.47 3.17 -3.76
C GLY A 516 -30.28 2.12 -4.84
N SER A 517 -30.24 2.55 -6.11
CA SER A 517 -30.07 1.67 -7.28
C SER A 517 -28.60 1.60 -7.72
N ARG A 518 -28.31 0.95 -8.86
CA ARG A 518 -26.99 1.02 -9.50
C ARG A 518 -26.51 2.45 -9.78
N GLN A 519 -27.39 3.35 -10.23
CA GLN A 519 -27.05 4.75 -10.53
C GLN A 519 -26.64 5.55 -9.28
N PHE A 520 -26.99 5.06 -8.10
CA PHE A 520 -26.71 5.71 -6.83
C PHE A 520 -25.27 5.47 -6.34
N ILE A 521 -24.63 4.38 -6.75
CA ILE A 521 -23.33 3.93 -6.22
C ILE A 521 -22.21 4.97 -6.40
N GLU A 522 -22.25 5.74 -7.47
CA GLU A 522 -21.25 6.79 -7.74
C GLU A 522 -21.58 8.12 -7.01
N GLY A 523 -22.82 8.30 -6.53
CA GLY A 523 -23.33 9.59 -6.06
C GLY A 523 -23.22 9.87 -4.56
N TRP A 524 -22.80 8.91 -3.73
CA TRP A 524 -22.67 9.08 -2.27
C TRP A 524 -21.20 9.16 -1.82
N ASP A 525 -20.96 9.97 -0.79
CA ASP A 525 -19.63 10.19 -0.22
C ASP A 525 -19.74 10.29 1.31
N SER A 526 -19.43 9.21 2.05
CA SER A 526 -19.60 9.17 3.50
C SER A 526 -18.72 8.10 4.16
N ASN A 527 -18.13 8.41 5.32
CA ASN A 527 -17.33 7.46 6.13
C ASN A 527 -18.19 6.58 7.05
N ARG A 528 -19.51 6.81 7.07
CA ARG A 528 -20.49 6.15 7.94
C ARG A 528 -20.86 4.70 7.63
N PRO A 529 -20.74 4.17 6.39
CA PRO A 529 -21.20 2.82 6.11
C PRO A 529 -20.50 1.74 6.94
N ASN A 530 -21.26 0.86 7.58
CA ASN A 530 -20.74 -0.31 8.27
C ASN A 530 -21.41 -1.62 7.84
N VAL A 531 -22.57 -1.52 7.19
CA VAL A 531 -23.27 -2.66 6.58
C VAL A 531 -23.64 -2.30 5.15
N ILE A 532 -23.35 -3.18 4.19
CA ILE A 532 -23.82 -3.07 2.81
C ILE A 532 -24.60 -4.34 2.44
N ASN A 533 -25.83 -4.15 1.98
CA ASN A 533 -26.68 -5.19 1.43
C ASN A 533 -26.71 -5.06 -0.09
N PHE A 534 -26.17 -6.04 -0.80
CA PHE A 534 -26.25 -6.17 -2.25
C PHE A 534 -27.36 -7.15 -2.65
N ILE A 535 -28.47 -6.62 -3.15
CA ILE A 535 -29.64 -7.41 -3.57
C ILE A 535 -29.65 -7.54 -5.09
N ASN A 536 -29.55 -8.78 -5.57
CA ASN A 536 -29.47 -9.17 -6.99
C ASN A 536 -28.39 -8.42 -7.79
N MET A 537 -27.21 -8.24 -7.19
CA MET A 537 -26.03 -7.69 -7.83
C MET A 537 -24.95 -8.77 -7.99
N GLY A 538 -24.17 -8.71 -9.08
CA GLY A 538 -23.03 -9.62 -9.33
C GLY A 538 -23.20 -10.66 -10.44
N THR A 539 -24.08 -10.46 -11.43
CA THR A 539 -24.25 -11.43 -12.55
C THR A 539 -23.49 -11.10 -13.84
N ASN A 540 -22.91 -9.90 -13.94
CA ASN A 540 -22.26 -9.36 -15.16
C ASN A 540 -21.09 -8.45 -14.76
N ASP A 541 -20.08 -8.28 -15.62
CA ASP A 541 -18.84 -7.51 -15.34
C ASP A 541 -19.08 -6.04 -14.93
N GLU A 542 -20.09 -5.38 -15.50
CA GLU A 542 -20.47 -4.01 -15.09
C GLU A 542 -20.90 -3.95 -13.61
N ASN A 543 -21.52 -5.02 -13.08
CA ASN A 543 -21.94 -5.08 -11.68
C ASN A 543 -20.78 -5.28 -10.72
N THR A 544 -19.75 -6.02 -11.13
CA THR A 544 -18.53 -6.25 -10.36
C THR A 544 -17.85 -4.92 -9.99
N LYS A 545 -17.69 -4.04 -10.99
CA LYS A 545 -17.07 -2.72 -10.79
C LYS A 545 -17.87 -1.85 -9.83
N LEU A 546 -19.20 -1.86 -9.97
CA LEU A 546 -20.10 -1.12 -9.09
C LEU A 546 -20.04 -1.62 -7.64
N ILE A 547 -19.95 -2.94 -7.42
CA ILE A 547 -19.77 -3.53 -6.09
C ILE A 547 -18.45 -3.02 -5.48
N LEU A 548 -17.34 -3.06 -6.22
CA LEU A 548 -16.04 -2.59 -5.76
C LEU A 548 -16.03 -1.10 -5.44
N GLN A 549 -16.69 -0.27 -6.23
CA GLN A 549 -16.81 1.17 -5.95
C GLN A 549 -17.62 1.43 -4.68
N ALA A 550 -18.74 0.73 -4.49
CA ALA A 550 -19.56 0.86 -3.29
C ALA A 550 -18.79 0.43 -2.03
N ILE A 551 -18.09 -0.71 -2.10
CA ILE A 551 -17.22 -1.19 -1.02
C ILE A 551 -16.09 -0.19 -0.76
N GLY A 552 -15.36 0.24 -1.79
CA GLY A 552 -14.25 1.19 -1.67
C GLY A 552 -14.66 2.50 -1.01
N ARG A 553 -15.86 3.03 -1.31
CA ARG A 553 -16.41 4.20 -0.62
C ARG A 553 -16.81 3.89 0.83
N GLY A 554 -17.28 2.67 1.12
CA GLY A 554 -17.81 2.27 2.43
C GLY A 554 -16.75 1.88 3.45
N VAL A 555 -15.58 1.44 2.99
CA VAL A 555 -14.47 1.04 3.87
C VAL A 555 -13.71 2.22 4.48
N ARG A 556 -14.05 3.46 4.17
CA ARG A 556 -13.33 4.60 4.75
C ARG A 556 -13.52 4.64 6.27
N VAL A 557 -12.43 4.84 6.99
CA VAL A 557 -12.41 4.91 8.44
C VAL A 557 -11.89 6.28 8.89
N GLU A 558 -12.50 6.81 9.95
CA GLU A 558 -12.08 8.05 10.60
C GLU A 558 -12.56 8.00 12.06
N PRO A 559 -11.83 7.29 12.93
CA PRO A 559 -12.18 7.14 14.35
C PRO A 559 -12.09 8.48 15.08
N ILE A 560 -11.04 9.24 14.80
CA ILE A 560 -10.77 10.58 15.35
C ILE A 560 -10.91 11.59 14.21
N PRO A 561 -11.52 12.77 14.43
CA PRO A 561 -11.64 13.79 13.38
C PRO A 561 -10.31 14.09 12.69
N ASN A 562 -10.31 14.07 11.35
CA ASN A 562 -9.15 14.27 10.49
C ASN A 562 -8.05 13.19 10.55
N VAL A 563 -8.22 12.13 11.34
CA VAL A 563 -7.29 11.00 11.41
C VAL A 563 -7.92 9.80 10.70
N ARG A 564 -7.39 9.46 9.51
CA ARG A 564 -7.95 8.42 8.63
C ARG A 564 -7.27 7.06 8.77
N THR A 565 -7.03 6.65 10.01
CA THR A 565 -6.37 5.40 10.35
C THR A 565 -7.19 4.70 11.43
N ARG A 566 -7.29 3.37 11.36
CA ARG A 566 -7.93 2.55 12.40
C ARG A 566 -7.36 2.87 13.78
N PHE A 567 -8.21 2.96 14.80
CA PHE A 567 -7.88 3.51 16.12
C PHE A 567 -6.74 2.73 16.78
N LYS A 568 -6.73 1.41 16.64
CA LYS A 568 -5.68 0.53 17.15
C LYS A 568 -4.28 0.85 16.59
N LEU A 569 -4.20 1.43 15.40
CA LEU A 569 -2.96 1.78 14.71
C LEU A 569 -2.59 3.26 14.87
N THR A 570 -3.39 4.04 15.60
CA THR A 570 -3.05 5.43 15.93
C THR A 570 -1.92 5.47 16.95
N ASP A 571 -1.00 6.44 16.82
CA ASP A 571 0.02 6.68 17.84
C ASP A 571 -0.64 7.01 19.18
N GLU A 572 -0.11 6.42 20.26
CA GLU A 572 -0.58 6.66 21.63
C GLU A 572 -0.48 8.14 22.02
N SER A 573 0.40 8.91 21.37
CA SER A 573 0.56 10.35 21.57
C SER A 573 -0.54 11.22 20.96
N ILE A 574 -1.34 10.68 20.02
CA ILE A 574 -2.34 11.46 19.24
C ILE A 574 -3.59 11.79 20.08
N THR A 575 -3.77 11.17 21.25
CA THR A 575 -5.00 11.31 22.05
C THR A 575 -4.75 11.31 23.55
N GLU A 576 -5.47 12.13 24.31
CA GLU A 576 -5.42 12.21 25.79
C GLU A 576 -6.17 11.06 26.51
N PHE A 577 -6.37 9.90 25.89
CA PHE A 577 -7.08 8.78 26.51
C PHE A 577 -6.20 8.02 27.48
N ASN A 578 -6.73 7.66 28.65
CA ASN A 578 -6.03 6.76 29.55
C ASN A 578 -6.03 5.31 29.01
N LYS A 579 -5.24 4.43 29.63
CA LYS A 579 -5.05 3.04 29.17
C LYS A 579 -6.36 2.24 29.13
N ASP A 580 -7.25 2.44 30.10
CA ASP A 580 -8.52 1.70 30.21
C ASP A 580 -9.54 2.21 29.19
N GLU A 581 -9.62 3.52 28.98
CA GLU A 581 -10.42 4.15 27.94
C GLU A 581 -9.98 3.69 26.56
N ARG A 582 -8.68 3.76 26.26
CA ARG A 582 -8.12 3.33 24.98
C ARG A 582 -8.41 1.85 24.71
N SER A 583 -8.24 0.99 25.72
CA SER A 583 -8.56 -0.43 25.61
C SER A 583 -10.06 -0.66 25.32
N SER A 584 -10.94 0.10 25.97
CA SER A 584 -12.38 0.04 25.75
C SER A 584 -12.76 0.51 24.34
N ILE A 585 -12.16 1.59 23.86
CA ILE A 585 -12.37 2.11 22.50
C ILE A 585 -11.89 1.09 21.46
N ILE A 586 -10.74 0.44 21.65
CA ILE A 586 -10.25 -0.61 20.75
C ILE A 586 -11.24 -1.78 20.68
N ASN A 587 -11.70 -2.26 21.84
CA ASN A 587 -12.61 -3.41 21.91
C ASN A 587 -13.98 -3.11 21.26
N TYR A 588 -14.58 -1.96 21.55
CA TYR A 588 -15.86 -1.58 20.94
C TYR A 588 -15.72 -1.09 19.49
N GLY A 589 -14.53 -0.58 19.14
CA GLY A 589 -14.19 -0.01 17.84
C GLY A 589 -14.07 -1.05 16.73
N GLU A 590 -13.74 -2.31 17.05
CA GLU A 590 -13.59 -3.39 16.08
C GLU A 590 -14.78 -3.49 15.10
N LEU A 591 -16.01 -3.40 15.61
CA LEU A 591 -17.23 -3.48 14.78
C LEU A 591 -17.46 -2.23 13.92
N LEU A 592 -16.98 -1.07 14.38
CA LEU A 592 -17.05 0.20 13.65
C LEU A 592 -15.95 0.31 12.60
N GLU A 593 -14.88 -0.43 12.78
CA GLU A 593 -13.74 -0.58 11.87
C GLU A 593 -13.90 -1.79 10.94
N THR A 594 -15.10 -2.39 10.93
CA THR A 594 -15.48 -3.47 10.02
C THR A 594 -16.62 -3.01 9.10
N LEU A 595 -16.52 -3.37 7.82
CA LEU A 595 -17.59 -3.29 6.83
C LEU A 595 -18.16 -4.70 6.60
N PHE A 596 -19.38 -4.93 7.07
CA PHE A 596 -20.10 -6.17 6.86
C PHE A 596 -20.86 -6.14 5.53
N VAL A 597 -20.67 -7.17 4.71
CA VAL A 597 -21.28 -7.27 3.39
C VAL A 597 -22.20 -8.48 3.34
N PHE A 598 -23.48 -8.22 3.08
CA PHE A 598 -24.47 -9.23 2.73
C PHE A 598 -24.71 -9.17 1.22
N ALA A 599 -24.71 -10.31 0.53
CA ALA A 599 -24.81 -10.35 -0.93
C ALA A 599 -25.77 -11.44 -1.41
N THR A 600 -26.37 -11.28 -2.59
CA THR A 600 -27.14 -12.35 -3.23
C THR A 600 -26.28 -13.56 -3.62
N ASN A 601 -25.01 -13.35 -3.95
CA ASN A 601 -24.06 -14.41 -4.22
C ASN A 601 -22.74 -14.09 -3.49
N LYS A 602 -22.50 -14.81 -2.39
CA LYS A 602 -21.32 -14.66 -1.55
C LYS A 602 -20.06 -15.01 -2.33
N GLN A 603 -20.08 -16.09 -3.11
CA GLN A 603 -18.92 -16.56 -3.86
C GLN A 603 -18.47 -15.52 -4.88
N VAL A 604 -19.39 -14.92 -5.63
CA VAL A 604 -19.05 -13.88 -6.61
C VAL A 604 -18.45 -12.67 -5.93
N VAL A 605 -19.10 -12.13 -4.88
CA VAL A 605 -18.55 -10.96 -4.16
C VAL A 605 -17.22 -11.29 -3.48
N SER A 606 -17.09 -12.49 -2.90
CA SER A 606 -15.83 -12.95 -2.30
C SER A 606 -14.73 -13.10 -3.34
N ASN A 607 -15.03 -13.64 -4.53
CA ASN A 607 -14.05 -13.79 -5.60
C ASN A 607 -13.64 -12.43 -6.16
N ILE A 608 -14.59 -11.51 -6.37
CA ILE A 608 -14.30 -10.13 -6.78
C ILE A 608 -13.35 -9.45 -5.79
N ILE A 609 -13.59 -9.62 -4.50
CA ILE A 609 -12.77 -9.03 -3.44
C ILE A 609 -11.41 -9.76 -3.33
N LYS A 610 -11.39 -11.09 -3.47
CA LYS A 610 -10.17 -11.90 -3.43
C LYS A 610 -9.28 -11.70 -4.65
N GLU A 611 -9.83 -11.50 -5.84
CA GLU A 611 -9.08 -11.18 -7.06
C GLU A 611 -8.27 -9.88 -6.91
N LEU A 612 -8.69 -8.96 -6.03
CA LEU A 612 -7.89 -7.78 -5.66
C LEU A 612 -6.73 -8.11 -4.70
N ASN A 613 -6.79 -9.23 -3.97
CA ASN A 613 -5.70 -9.74 -3.14
C ASN A 613 -4.67 -10.54 -3.95
N ILE A 614 -5.01 -11.05 -5.14
CA ILE A 614 -4.12 -11.88 -5.99
C ILE A 614 -2.95 -11.05 -6.59
N GLN A 615 -2.79 -9.79 -6.17
CA GLN A 615 -1.67 -8.94 -6.55
C GLN A 615 -0.70 -8.61 -5.42
N ASP A 616 -0.86 -9.22 -4.26
CA ASP A 616 0.35 -9.64 -3.57
C ASP A 616 1.05 -10.56 -4.55
N ASP A 617 2.27 -10.21 -4.94
CA ASP A 617 3.22 -11.22 -5.40
C ASP A 617 2.92 -12.52 -4.62
N ASN A 618 2.58 -13.63 -5.30
CA ASN A 618 2.15 -14.92 -4.74
C ASN A 618 3.20 -15.51 -3.79
N TRP A 619 3.55 -14.81 -2.73
CA TRP A 619 4.56 -15.11 -1.77
C TRP A 619 3.84 -15.78 -0.63
N ASN A 620 3.85 -17.09 -0.68
CA ASN A 620 3.41 -17.89 0.42
C ASN A 620 4.42 -17.77 1.56
N VAL A 621 3.93 -17.42 2.75
CA VAL A 621 4.77 -17.38 3.95
C VAL A 621 5.24 -18.79 4.26
N ILE A 622 6.55 -18.96 4.36
CA ILE A 622 7.20 -20.23 4.68
C ILE A 622 7.11 -20.44 6.20
N LYS A 623 6.43 -21.49 6.65
CA LYS A 623 6.45 -21.89 8.05
C LYS A 623 7.57 -22.87 8.32
N GLY A 624 8.01 -22.94 9.59
CA GLY A 624 8.98 -23.93 10.04
C GLY A 624 10.33 -23.33 10.42
N ILE A 625 10.64 -22.10 10.02
CA ILE A 625 11.81 -21.38 10.53
C ILE A 625 11.55 -21.01 12.00
N GLN A 626 12.47 -21.40 12.88
CA GLN A 626 12.33 -21.25 14.32
C GLN A 626 13.45 -20.38 14.87
N ARG A 627 13.10 -19.49 15.81
CA ARG A 627 14.12 -18.80 16.61
C ARG A 627 14.89 -19.84 17.42
N THR A 628 16.20 -19.71 17.45
CA THR A 628 17.04 -20.50 18.33
C THR A 628 16.69 -20.18 19.78
N ASN A 629 16.71 -21.18 20.66
CA ASN A 629 16.40 -21.01 22.08
C ASN A 629 17.58 -20.36 22.82
N ILE A 630 17.77 -19.06 22.58
CA ILE A 630 18.80 -18.22 23.19
C ILE A 630 18.29 -17.76 24.55
N LYS A 631 19.02 -18.08 25.63
CA LYS A 631 18.67 -17.70 27.02
C LYS A 631 19.39 -16.41 27.44
N GLU A 632 20.42 -16.07 26.70
CA GLU A 632 21.36 -14.99 26.93
C GLU A 632 20.74 -13.66 26.50
N LYS A 633 21.19 -12.57 27.14
CA LYS A 633 20.71 -11.22 26.84
C LYS A 633 21.49 -10.66 25.66
N LEU A 634 20.91 -10.72 24.48
CA LEU A 634 21.45 -10.08 23.28
C LEU A 634 21.15 -8.58 23.35
N GLN A 635 22.16 -7.73 23.20
CA GLN A 635 22.02 -6.28 23.28
C GLN A 635 22.01 -5.63 21.90
N VAL A 636 21.21 -4.59 21.74
CA VAL A 636 21.11 -3.78 20.50
C VAL A 636 21.19 -2.28 20.84
N PRO A 637 21.77 -1.45 19.96
CA PRO A 637 21.88 -0.01 20.20
C PRO A 637 20.53 0.68 20.15
N VAL A 638 20.34 1.73 20.95
CA VAL A 638 19.14 2.57 20.98
C VAL A 638 19.51 4.01 20.72
N TYR A 639 18.77 4.65 19.81
CA TYR A 639 19.03 6.02 19.39
C TYR A 639 17.90 6.97 19.81
N ARG A 640 18.27 8.23 20.11
CA ARG A 640 17.33 9.35 20.28
C ARG A 640 17.49 10.32 19.13
N GLU A 641 16.37 10.81 18.59
CA GLU A 641 16.40 11.87 17.60
C GLU A 641 16.73 13.23 18.24
N LEU A 642 17.66 13.95 17.61
CA LEU A 642 17.99 15.33 17.92
C LEU A 642 17.35 16.27 16.88
N ASN A 643 16.76 17.36 17.37
CA ASN A 643 16.04 18.35 16.54
C ASN A 643 16.96 19.37 15.84
N TYR A 644 18.24 19.07 15.68
CA TYR A 644 19.19 19.94 14.97
C TYR A 644 20.22 19.13 14.19
N ASN A 645 20.65 19.66 13.04
CA ASN A 645 21.79 19.12 12.31
C ASN A 645 23.10 19.67 12.90
N ASN A 646 24.03 18.77 13.25
CA ASN A 646 25.37 19.09 13.79
C ASN A 646 26.47 19.16 12.71
N LYS A 647 26.16 18.87 11.44
CA LYS A 647 27.09 18.95 10.32
C LYS A 647 27.01 20.30 9.62
N ASP A 648 28.11 20.67 8.97
CA ASP A 648 28.20 21.86 8.14
C ASP A 648 27.75 21.54 6.72
N PHE A 649 27.03 22.48 6.09
CA PHE A 649 26.64 22.32 4.69
C PHE A 649 27.82 22.67 3.79
N ARG A 650 28.28 21.70 3.00
CA ARG A 650 29.39 21.84 2.06
C ARG A 650 28.92 22.49 0.77
N ILE A 651 29.52 23.61 0.39
CA ILE A 651 29.09 24.40 -0.77
C ILE A 651 30.28 24.96 -1.54
N SER A 652 30.18 24.99 -2.87
CA SER A 652 31.20 25.63 -3.69
C SER A 652 31.32 27.12 -3.38
N LYS A 653 32.54 27.66 -3.44
CA LYS A 653 32.78 29.10 -3.26
C LYS A 653 31.94 29.98 -4.18
N VAL A 654 31.73 29.53 -5.42
CA VAL A 654 30.92 30.26 -6.41
C VAL A 654 29.44 30.28 -6.01
N ASP A 655 28.88 29.16 -5.59
CA ASP A 655 27.46 29.11 -5.21
C ASP A 655 27.18 29.80 -3.88
N PHE A 656 28.09 29.67 -2.91
CA PHE A 656 27.98 30.41 -1.66
C PHE A 656 27.93 31.92 -1.93
N ASN A 657 28.77 32.44 -2.81
CA ASN A 657 28.73 33.85 -3.18
C ASN A 657 27.40 34.26 -3.83
N LYS A 658 26.82 33.42 -4.70
CA LYS A 658 25.51 33.70 -5.30
C LYS A 658 24.39 33.71 -4.25
N VAL A 659 24.39 32.75 -3.33
CA VAL A 659 23.40 32.66 -2.24
C VAL A 659 23.54 33.84 -1.28
N ASN A 660 24.77 34.18 -0.91
CA ASN A 660 25.06 35.30 -0.02
C ASN A 660 24.65 36.64 -0.66
N GLN A 661 24.86 36.81 -1.97
CA GLN A 661 24.34 37.97 -2.71
C GLN A 661 22.82 38.03 -2.71
N LEU A 662 22.12 36.92 -2.98
CA LEU A 662 20.66 36.85 -2.93
C LEU A 662 20.13 37.26 -1.55
N VAL A 663 20.71 36.70 -0.48
CA VAL A 663 20.29 36.94 0.90
C VAL A 663 20.54 38.39 1.33
N ASN A 664 21.67 38.97 0.93
CA ASN A 664 21.99 40.36 1.31
C ASN A 664 21.26 41.42 0.47
N ASN A 665 20.89 41.10 -0.77
CA ASN A 665 20.18 42.03 -1.66
C ASN A 665 18.65 41.96 -1.53
N THR A 666 18.12 40.98 -0.79
CA THR A 666 16.68 40.80 -0.58
C THR A 666 16.31 41.09 0.87
N PRO A 667 15.33 41.97 1.16
CA PRO A 667 14.83 42.17 2.52
C PRO A 667 14.37 40.86 3.18
N ASP A 668 14.79 40.61 4.44
CA ASP A 668 14.49 39.37 5.18
C ASP A 668 13.00 39.05 5.20
N LYS A 669 12.15 40.07 5.38
CA LYS A 669 10.69 39.91 5.35
C LYS A 669 10.17 39.31 4.04
N LEU A 670 10.78 39.64 2.89
CA LEU A 670 10.38 39.07 1.61
C LEU A 670 10.84 37.61 1.49
N LEU A 671 12.06 37.28 1.93
CA LEU A 671 12.55 35.90 1.95
C LEU A 671 11.70 35.01 2.88
N ILE A 672 11.19 35.56 3.99
CA ILE A 672 10.32 34.82 4.92
C ILE A 672 8.89 34.70 4.37
N VAL A 673 8.28 35.81 3.96
CA VAL A 673 6.83 35.83 3.63
C VAL A 673 6.55 35.33 2.23
N ARG A 674 7.34 35.74 1.23
CA ARG A 674 7.14 35.33 -0.17
C ARG A 674 7.82 34.00 -0.47
N ASP A 675 9.04 33.82 0.04
CA ASP A 675 9.86 32.66 -0.30
C ASP A 675 9.91 31.58 0.81
N ASP A 676 9.15 31.74 1.90
CA ASP A 676 9.01 30.77 3.02
C ASP A 676 10.34 30.24 3.59
N PHE A 677 11.36 31.10 3.75
CA PHE A 677 12.60 30.72 4.43
C PHE A 677 12.53 31.04 5.93
N ARG A 678 13.06 30.13 6.75
CA ARG A 678 13.23 30.36 8.19
C ARG A 678 14.21 31.51 8.42
N TYR A 679 13.90 32.34 9.40
CA TYR A 679 14.73 33.47 9.77
C TYR A 679 16.15 33.03 10.19
N GLU A 680 16.26 31.88 10.86
CA GLU A 680 17.51 31.28 11.30
C GLU A 680 18.40 30.86 10.12
N THR A 681 17.80 30.38 9.03
CA THR A 681 18.53 30.07 7.79
C THR A 681 19.14 31.33 7.21
N ILE A 682 18.32 32.37 7.03
CA ILE A 682 18.73 33.66 6.45
C ILE A 682 19.87 34.28 7.28
N LYS A 683 19.69 34.34 8.61
CA LYS A 683 20.70 34.84 9.54
C LYS A 683 21.98 34.00 9.49
N GLY A 684 21.83 32.69 9.41
CA GLY A 684 22.94 31.74 9.30
C GLY A 684 23.80 31.97 8.05
N ILE A 685 23.19 32.24 6.89
CA ILE A 685 23.94 32.60 5.67
C ILE A 685 24.73 33.89 5.86
N LYS A 686 24.09 34.93 6.39
CA LYS A 686 24.74 36.25 6.60
C LYS A 686 25.94 36.17 7.52
N ASN A 687 25.86 35.30 8.51
CA ASN A 687 26.92 35.08 9.50
C ASN A 687 27.94 34.01 9.09
N GLY A 688 27.72 33.27 8.00
CA GLY A 688 28.55 32.14 7.60
C GLY A 688 28.52 30.97 8.59
N GLU A 689 27.44 30.82 9.35
CA GLU A 689 27.31 29.75 10.35
C GLU A 689 27.01 28.41 9.66
N LYS A 690 27.56 27.30 10.18
CA LYS A 690 27.27 25.91 9.71
C LYS A 690 27.39 25.71 8.20
N ILE A 691 28.37 26.36 7.58
CA ILE A 691 28.65 26.28 6.14
C ILE A 691 30.14 26.05 5.94
N GLU A 692 30.46 24.99 5.21
CA GLU A 692 31.82 24.71 4.77
C GLU A 692 31.95 25.15 3.30
N VAL A 693 32.76 26.18 3.05
CA VAL A 693 33.00 26.68 1.70
C VAL A 693 34.21 25.97 1.11
N VAL A 694 34.01 25.26 0.00
CA VAL A 694 35.06 24.46 -0.66
C VAL A 694 35.31 24.93 -2.10
N ASP A 695 36.53 24.68 -2.59
CA ASP A 695 36.93 24.93 -3.98
C ASP A 695 36.52 23.74 -4.87
N GLU A 696 35.21 23.62 -5.08
CA GLU A 696 34.60 22.59 -5.94
C GLU A 696 33.84 23.21 -7.12
N LYS A 697 33.44 22.36 -8.07
CA LYS A 697 32.62 22.80 -9.21
C LYS A 697 31.28 23.35 -8.71
N PRO A 698 30.82 24.50 -9.22
CA PRO A 698 29.51 25.02 -8.88
C PRO A 698 28.41 24.11 -9.40
N THR A 699 27.32 24.06 -8.65
CA THR A 699 26.06 23.47 -9.05
C THR A 699 25.44 24.26 -10.21
N SER A 700 24.61 23.58 -11.00
CA SER A 700 23.75 24.20 -12.02
C SER A 700 22.50 24.87 -11.41
N LYS A 701 22.31 24.75 -10.09
CA LYS A 701 21.11 25.18 -9.35
C LYS A 701 21.06 26.70 -9.20
N LYS A 702 19.86 27.27 -9.16
CA LYS A 702 19.64 28.70 -8.91
C LYS A 702 19.96 29.04 -7.45
N PRO A 703 20.32 30.30 -7.12
CA PRO A 703 20.70 30.67 -5.75
C PRO A 703 19.61 30.40 -4.70
N LYS A 704 18.33 30.53 -5.07
CA LYS A 704 17.20 30.19 -4.18
C LYS A 704 17.11 28.68 -3.91
N GLU A 705 17.36 27.84 -4.90
CA GLU A 705 17.34 26.38 -4.76
C GLU A 705 18.48 25.92 -3.84
N VAL A 706 19.68 26.50 -4.01
CA VAL A 706 20.82 26.23 -3.12
C VAL A 706 20.50 26.68 -1.69
N LEU A 707 19.88 27.86 -1.50
CA LEU A 707 19.42 28.31 -0.18
C LEU A 707 18.42 27.35 0.47
N ARG A 708 17.52 26.76 -0.33
CA ARG A 708 16.57 25.75 0.15
C ARG A 708 17.26 24.46 0.57
N ASN A 709 18.30 24.04 -0.15
CA ASN A 709 19.09 22.87 0.26
C ASN A 709 19.81 23.12 1.60
N ILE A 710 20.36 24.32 1.80
CA ILE A 710 20.97 24.71 3.08
C ILE A 710 19.94 24.67 4.21
N GLU A 711 18.72 25.18 3.96
CA GLU A 711 17.63 25.12 4.93
C GLU A 711 17.21 23.68 5.25
N LYS A 712 16.98 22.85 4.22
CA LYS A 712 16.64 21.43 4.38
C LYS A 712 17.71 20.75 5.23
N HIS A 713 18.98 20.91 4.86
CA HIS A 713 20.11 20.37 5.59
C HIS A 713 20.13 20.82 7.06
N ARG A 714 20.01 22.12 7.35
CA ARG A 714 19.99 22.63 8.74
C ARG A 714 18.87 22.03 9.60
N ASN A 715 17.75 21.71 8.97
CA ASN A 715 16.57 21.16 9.63
C ASN A 715 16.54 19.63 9.66
N MET A 716 17.54 18.96 9.08
CA MET A 716 17.65 17.50 9.18
C MET A 716 17.84 17.11 10.64
N LYS A 717 17.08 16.10 11.06
CA LYS A 717 17.26 15.47 12.36
C LYS A 717 18.45 14.53 12.29
N THR A 718 19.24 14.51 13.36
CA THR A 718 20.29 13.52 13.56
C THR A 718 19.91 12.57 14.70
N LYS A 719 20.70 11.52 14.90
CA LYS A 719 20.49 10.51 15.92
C LYS A 719 21.74 10.40 16.78
N GLU A 720 21.54 10.26 18.08
CA GLU A 720 22.61 10.00 19.04
C GLU A 720 22.34 8.69 19.79
N LEU A 721 23.40 8.00 20.20
CA LEU A 721 23.30 6.79 21.02
C LEU A 721 22.81 7.17 22.42
N VAL A 722 21.80 6.46 22.91
CA VAL A 722 21.30 6.59 24.29
C VAL A 722 21.89 5.51 25.19
N GLY A 723 22.14 4.33 24.63
CA GLY A 723 22.64 3.15 25.33
C GLY A 723 22.22 1.87 24.62
N PHE A 724 22.21 0.77 25.37
CA PHE A 724 21.86 -0.55 24.84
C PHE A 724 20.63 -1.11 25.54
N ARG A 725 19.79 -1.81 24.77
CA ARG A 725 18.66 -2.58 25.33
C ARG A 725 18.74 -4.04 24.92
N ILE A 726 18.03 -4.88 25.64
CA ILE A 726 17.85 -6.28 25.25
C ILE A 726 17.05 -6.32 23.94
N GLU A 727 17.51 -7.16 23.03
CA GLU A 727 16.86 -7.49 21.77
C GLU A 727 15.43 -7.99 22.01
N ALA A 728 14.49 -7.42 21.29
CA ALA A 728 13.07 -7.73 21.33
C ALA A 728 12.69 -8.51 20.05
N PRO A 729 12.41 -9.83 20.14
CA PRO A 729 12.23 -10.71 18.96
C PRO A 729 11.09 -10.37 18.01
N GLN A 730 10.24 -9.42 18.36
CA GLN A 730 9.12 -8.95 17.54
C GLN A 730 9.42 -7.60 16.87
N ILE A 731 10.54 -6.97 17.22
CA ILE A 731 10.88 -5.61 16.84
C ILE A 731 12.19 -5.60 16.05
N ASP A 732 13.25 -6.20 16.59
CA ASP A 732 14.61 -5.97 16.08
C ASP A 732 14.96 -6.87 14.90
N ILE A 733 14.85 -8.19 15.07
CA ILE A 733 15.16 -9.19 14.03
C ILE A 733 13.90 -10.00 13.76
N LYS A 734 13.08 -9.54 12.81
CA LYS A 734 11.76 -10.12 12.52
C LYS A 734 11.65 -10.74 11.15
N HIS A 735 12.59 -10.46 10.25
CA HIS A 735 12.55 -10.99 8.88
C HIS A 735 12.40 -12.52 8.81
N TYR A 736 12.96 -13.26 9.78
CA TYR A 736 12.88 -14.72 9.82
C TYR A 736 11.44 -15.28 9.93
N LYS A 737 10.48 -14.46 10.42
CA LYS A 737 9.05 -14.80 10.48
C LYS A 737 8.29 -14.47 9.20
N HIS A 738 8.92 -13.71 8.31
CA HIS A 738 8.34 -13.19 7.09
C HIS A 738 8.93 -13.85 5.84
N PHE A 739 9.74 -14.91 5.98
CA PHE A 739 10.23 -15.70 4.85
C PHE A 739 9.08 -16.13 3.95
N GLN A 740 9.31 -15.98 2.66
CA GLN A 740 8.26 -15.99 1.66
C GLN A 740 8.77 -16.71 0.41
N THR A 741 7.92 -17.51 -0.24
CA THR A 741 8.23 -18.14 -1.53
C THR A 741 7.11 -18.06 -2.56
N THR A 742 7.46 -18.05 -3.85
CA THR A 742 6.50 -18.12 -4.95
C THR A 742 6.06 -19.54 -5.34
N TYR A 743 6.44 -20.56 -4.59
CA TYR A 743 6.02 -21.95 -4.83
C TYR A 743 4.52 -22.14 -4.53
N SER A 744 3.89 -23.08 -5.25
CA SER A 744 2.48 -23.46 -5.06
C SER A 744 2.24 -24.04 -3.66
N ASP A 745 0.99 -24.10 -3.18
CA ASP A 745 0.67 -24.68 -1.86
C ASP A 745 1.16 -26.13 -1.70
N GLU A 746 1.15 -26.92 -2.78
CA GLU A 746 1.65 -28.31 -2.76
C GLU A 746 3.17 -28.36 -2.59
N ASP A 747 3.90 -27.52 -3.32
CA ASP A 747 5.35 -27.44 -3.21
C ASP A 747 5.80 -26.77 -1.91
N LEU A 748 5.02 -25.81 -1.42
CA LEU A 748 5.21 -25.17 -0.12
C LEU A 748 5.13 -26.19 1.01
N PHE A 749 4.13 -27.08 0.99
CA PHE A 749 4.00 -28.12 2.01
C PHE A 749 5.25 -29.01 2.09
N LYS A 750 5.76 -29.47 0.94
CA LYS A 750 6.99 -30.28 0.85
C LYS A 750 8.23 -29.51 1.32
N LEU A 751 8.32 -28.23 0.95
CA LEU A 751 9.39 -27.36 1.41
C LEU A 751 9.35 -27.14 2.93
N GLU A 752 8.18 -26.87 3.51
CA GLU A 752 8.02 -26.71 4.95
C GLU A 752 8.35 -28.01 5.70
N GLU A 753 8.01 -29.16 5.13
CA GLU A 753 8.40 -30.47 5.66
C GLU A 753 9.91 -30.65 5.64
N TYR A 754 10.57 -30.34 4.51
CA TYR A 754 12.03 -30.36 4.40
C TYR A 754 12.71 -29.44 5.42
N ILE A 755 12.20 -28.21 5.59
CA ILE A 755 12.68 -27.26 6.61
C ILE A 755 12.53 -27.84 8.02
N ARG A 756 11.35 -28.39 8.36
CA ARG A 756 11.12 -29.00 9.69
C ARG A 756 12.05 -30.18 9.94
N ASN A 757 12.23 -31.04 8.94
CA ASN A 757 13.12 -32.20 9.03
C ASN A 757 14.57 -31.78 9.23
N SER A 758 15.02 -30.71 8.56
CA SER A 758 16.37 -30.16 8.75
C SER A 758 16.63 -29.69 10.19
N ILE A 759 15.59 -29.21 10.90
CA ILE A 759 15.70 -28.71 12.28
C ILE A 759 15.62 -29.84 13.31
N SER A 760 14.80 -30.86 13.05
CA SER A 760 14.68 -32.01 13.93
C SER A 760 15.99 -32.81 13.89
N GLN A 761 16.74 -32.82 14.99
CA GLN A 761 18.01 -33.57 15.16
C GLN A 761 17.87 -35.11 15.00
N TYR A 762 16.70 -35.61 14.62
CA TYR A 762 16.53 -36.99 14.22
C TYR A 762 17.10 -37.15 12.81
N MET A 763 18.30 -37.75 12.72
CA MET A 763 18.92 -38.32 11.51
C MET A 763 20.00 -37.51 10.76
N LYS A 764 20.77 -36.59 11.39
CA LYS A 764 22.05 -36.17 10.79
C LYS A 764 23.23 -36.69 11.60
N ARG A 765 23.87 -37.75 11.08
CA ARG A 765 25.22 -38.15 11.49
C ARG A 765 26.22 -37.30 10.73
N ASP A 766 27.11 -36.64 11.45
CA ASP A 766 28.24 -35.96 10.82
C ASP A 766 29.25 -37.01 10.35
N PHE A 767 29.56 -37.00 9.06
CA PHE A 767 30.57 -37.87 8.47
C PHE A 767 31.94 -37.18 8.53
N THR A 768 33.00 -37.95 8.81
CA THR A 768 34.38 -37.49 8.65
C THR A 768 34.69 -37.25 7.16
N SER A 769 35.76 -36.52 6.84
CA SER A 769 36.15 -36.26 5.44
C SER A 769 36.34 -37.54 4.62
N GLU A 770 36.87 -38.61 5.22
CA GLU A 770 37.01 -39.93 4.58
C GLU A 770 35.67 -40.65 4.38
N GLN A 771 34.75 -40.55 5.34
CA GLN A 771 33.40 -41.11 5.21
C GLN A 771 32.60 -40.34 4.14
N GLN A 772 32.77 -39.02 4.04
CA GLN A 772 32.05 -38.19 3.09
C GLN A 772 32.40 -38.52 1.64
N GLU A 773 33.67 -38.79 1.34
CA GLU A 773 34.10 -39.24 0.00
C GLU A 773 33.44 -40.57 -0.37
N PHE A 774 33.39 -41.51 0.58
CA PHE A 774 32.74 -42.81 0.40
C PHE A 774 31.22 -42.72 0.25
N VAL A 775 30.57 -41.82 1.01
CA VAL A 775 29.13 -41.51 0.87
C VAL A 775 28.82 -40.95 -0.52
N ASN A 776 29.64 -40.01 -1.03
CA ASN A 776 29.45 -39.42 -2.36
C ASN A 776 29.58 -40.47 -3.48
N ASP A 777 30.54 -41.39 -3.37
CA ASP A 777 30.68 -42.52 -4.31
C ASP A 777 29.44 -43.41 -4.30
N LEU A 778 28.89 -43.73 -3.12
CA LEU A 778 27.67 -44.54 -3.01
C LEU A 778 26.44 -43.83 -3.59
N ILE A 779 26.26 -42.54 -3.31
CA ILE A 779 25.17 -41.73 -3.87
C ILE A 779 25.25 -41.69 -5.40
N THR A 780 26.46 -41.54 -5.96
CA THR A 780 26.70 -41.52 -7.41
C THR A 780 26.28 -42.85 -8.05
N ILE A 781 26.57 -43.98 -7.40
CA ILE A 781 26.15 -45.31 -7.87
C ILE A 781 24.62 -45.41 -7.92
N TYR A 782 23.93 -44.94 -6.88
CA TYR A 782 22.46 -44.93 -6.84
C TYR A 782 21.86 -43.99 -7.91
N GLN A 783 22.44 -42.80 -8.12
CA GLN A 783 22.01 -41.85 -9.16
C GLN A 783 22.19 -42.40 -10.58
N ASP A 784 23.21 -43.23 -10.80
CA ASP A 784 23.42 -43.97 -12.05
C ASP A 784 22.41 -45.13 -12.27
N GLY A 785 21.46 -45.32 -11.35
CA GLY A 785 20.47 -46.40 -11.40
C GLY A 785 21.05 -47.78 -11.08
N ARG A 786 22.18 -47.84 -10.36
CA ARG A 786 22.86 -49.08 -9.96
C ARG A 786 22.75 -49.27 -8.45
N GLU A 787 22.65 -50.51 -7.99
CA GLU A 787 22.77 -50.83 -6.56
C GLU A 787 24.24 -51.09 -6.19
N PRO A 788 24.76 -50.49 -5.10
CA PRO A 788 26.08 -50.82 -4.60
C PRO A 788 26.18 -52.31 -4.25
N GLY A 789 27.26 -52.97 -4.66
CA GLY A 789 27.46 -54.39 -4.37
C GLY A 789 27.51 -54.66 -2.86
N THR A 790 27.11 -55.86 -2.44
CA THR A 790 27.05 -56.26 -1.01
C THR A 790 28.37 -56.05 -0.24
N ALA A 791 29.52 -56.17 -0.89
CA ALA A 791 30.82 -55.88 -0.28
C ALA A 791 31.01 -54.38 0.06
N LEU A 792 30.57 -53.48 -0.83
CA LEU A 792 30.62 -52.02 -0.62
C LEU A 792 29.67 -51.59 0.50
N MET A 793 28.47 -52.17 0.56
CA MET A 793 27.51 -51.88 1.64
C MET A 793 27.95 -52.43 3.00
N ASN A 794 28.72 -53.53 3.02
CA ASN A 794 29.33 -54.00 4.27
C ASN A 794 30.46 -53.07 4.72
N MET A 795 31.29 -52.57 3.80
CA MET A 795 32.29 -51.54 4.11
C MET A 795 31.64 -50.24 4.62
N ALA A 796 30.53 -49.80 4.00
CA ALA A 796 29.74 -48.66 4.46
C ALA A 796 29.30 -48.85 5.92
N LYS A 797 28.73 -50.01 6.25
CA LYS A 797 28.28 -50.34 7.61
C LYS A 797 29.43 -50.39 8.61
N ASP A 798 30.59 -50.93 8.23
CA ASP A 798 31.79 -50.95 9.07
C ASP A 798 32.33 -49.53 9.33
N MET A 799 32.15 -48.61 8.38
CA MET A 799 32.43 -47.18 8.51
C MET A 799 31.30 -46.41 9.23
N GLY A 800 30.22 -47.06 9.67
CA GLY A 800 29.10 -46.41 10.35
C GLY A 800 28.13 -45.66 9.43
N ILE A 801 28.16 -45.92 8.13
CA ILE A 801 27.25 -45.38 7.10
C ILE A 801 26.14 -46.41 6.87
N TYR A 802 24.88 -46.00 7.06
CA TYR A 802 23.72 -46.88 6.89
C TYR A 802 22.91 -46.49 5.66
N GLU A 803 22.19 -47.45 5.10
CA GLU A 803 21.38 -47.25 3.89
C GLU A 803 20.31 -46.18 4.06
N ASP A 804 19.68 -46.10 5.24
CA ASP A 804 18.72 -45.05 5.59
C ASP A 804 19.38 -43.65 5.59
N ASP A 805 20.66 -43.55 6.00
CA ASP A 805 21.41 -42.28 5.98
C ASP A 805 21.64 -41.82 4.53
N LEU A 806 21.92 -42.76 3.61
CA LEU A 806 22.12 -42.49 2.18
C LEU A 806 20.81 -42.06 1.49
N LEU A 807 19.70 -42.77 1.76
CA LEU A 807 18.40 -42.45 1.18
C LEU A 807 17.88 -41.08 1.62
N ASN A 808 18.13 -40.70 2.88
CA ASN A 808 17.79 -39.37 3.39
C ASN A 808 18.62 -38.29 2.68
N LEU A 809 19.95 -38.46 2.57
CA LEU A 809 20.82 -37.51 1.87
C LEU A 809 20.43 -37.35 0.38
N MET A 810 20.07 -38.43 -0.29
CA MET A 810 19.60 -38.37 -1.68
C MET A 810 18.32 -37.54 -1.82
N ASN A 811 17.34 -37.75 -0.94
CA ASN A 811 16.10 -36.98 -0.93
C ASN A 811 16.35 -35.49 -0.60
N GLU A 812 17.27 -35.20 0.34
CA GLU A 812 17.67 -33.82 0.61
C GLU A 812 18.30 -33.15 -0.63
N ASN A 813 19.26 -33.81 -1.29
CA ASN A 813 19.91 -33.30 -2.49
C ASN A 813 18.91 -33.05 -3.64
N GLU A 814 17.97 -33.96 -3.86
CA GLU A 814 16.90 -33.78 -4.84
C GLU A 814 16.02 -32.56 -4.52
N LEU A 815 15.71 -32.33 -3.25
CA LEU A 815 14.91 -31.17 -2.81
C LEU A 815 15.71 -29.86 -2.91
N GLU A 816 17.00 -29.86 -2.54
CA GLU A 816 17.90 -28.72 -2.72
C GLU A 816 18.03 -28.32 -4.20
N GLU A 817 18.20 -29.29 -5.10
CA GLU A 817 18.23 -29.05 -6.55
C GLU A 817 16.88 -28.57 -7.08
N LYS A 818 15.78 -29.22 -6.68
CA LYS A 818 14.42 -28.87 -7.12
C LYS A 818 14.05 -27.43 -6.74
N TYR A 819 14.40 -27.01 -5.53
CA TYR A 819 14.07 -25.68 -5.02
C TYR A 819 15.19 -24.65 -5.23
N GLY A 820 16.39 -25.08 -5.60
CA GLY A 820 17.56 -24.21 -5.77
C GLY A 820 17.94 -23.49 -4.49
N LEU A 821 17.96 -24.22 -3.36
CA LEU A 821 18.25 -23.66 -2.03
C LEU A 821 19.19 -24.58 -1.25
N GLU A 822 19.89 -24.01 -0.28
CA GLU A 822 20.75 -24.70 0.67
C GLU A 822 20.32 -24.29 2.09
N LEU A 823 20.08 -25.27 2.96
CA LEU A 823 19.68 -25.04 4.36
C LEU A 823 20.89 -25.17 5.31
N LYS A 824 21.21 -24.11 6.05
CA LYS A 824 22.29 -24.14 7.06
C LYS A 824 21.75 -24.08 8.49
N ASN A 825 22.12 -25.07 9.29
CA ASN A 825 21.70 -25.19 10.70
C ASN A 825 22.87 -24.93 11.66
N ILE A 826 23.31 -23.67 11.74
CA ILE A 826 24.38 -23.27 12.65
C ILE A 826 23.80 -23.04 14.05
N GLN A 827 24.31 -23.74 15.07
CA GLN A 827 23.72 -23.74 16.42
C GLN A 827 23.66 -22.34 17.05
N SER A 828 24.69 -21.52 16.83
CA SER A 828 24.80 -20.16 17.38
C SER A 828 24.09 -19.10 16.54
N HIS A 829 23.40 -19.48 15.46
CA HIS A 829 22.63 -18.52 14.67
C HIS A 829 21.27 -18.19 15.34
N TYR A 830 20.80 -16.96 15.19
CA TYR A 830 19.60 -16.45 15.86
C TYR A 830 18.31 -17.21 15.51
N TYR A 831 18.22 -17.73 14.29
CA TYR A 831 17.12 -18.57 13.82
C TYR A 831 17.63 -19.73 12.96
N LYS A 832 16.84 -20.78 12.83
CA LYS A 832 17.19 -21.98 12.05
C LYS A 832 16.02 -22.50 11.21
N PRO A 833 16.29 -23.01 9.99
CA PRO A 833 17.56 -22.93 9.26
C PRO A 833 17.80 -21.52 8.69
N MET A 834 19.06 -21.21 8.36
CA MET A 834 19.37 -20.15 7.40
C MET A 834 19.10 -20.68 5.98
N ILE A 835 18.43 -19.88 5.16
CA ILE A 835 18.11 -20.26 3.78
C ILE A 835 19.04 -19.48 2.84
N ILE A 836 19.89 -20.21 2.13
CA ILE A 836 20.73 -19.67 1.06
C ILE A 836 20.06 -20.03 -0.26
N SER A 837 19.82 -19.06 -1.14
CA SER A 837 19.25 -19.35 -2.45
C SER A 837 19.54 -18.24 -3.45
N ASN A 838 20.09 -18.61 -4.59
CA ASN A 838 20.25 -17.70 -5.73
C ASN A 838 18.94 -17.52 -6.53
N SER A 839 17.86 -18.18 -6.12
CA SER A 839 16.56 -18.11 -6.77
C SER A 839 15.82 -16.81 -6.43
N ASN A 840 15.19 -16.20 -7.43
CA ASN A 840 14.26 -15.09 -7.24
C ASN A 840 12.92 -15.53 -6.63
N LYS A 841 12.74 -16.83 -6.37
CA LYS A 841 11.54 -17.41 -5.73
C LYS A 841 11.56 -17.40 -4.20
N PHE A 842 12.60 -16.86 -3.56
CA PHE A 842 12.69 -16.70 -2.10
C PHE A 842 12.88 -15.24 -1.71
N LYS A 843 12.10 -14.75 -0.75
CA LYS A 843 12.32 -13.45 -0.09
C LYS A 843 13.07 -13.67 1.22
N TYR A 844 13.96 -12.73 1.54
CA TYR A 844 14.81 -12.74 2.74
C TYR A 844 15.88 -13.85 2.81
N SER A 845 16.04 -14.67 1.77
CA SER A 845 17.17 -15.60 1.67
C SER A 845 18.48 -14.88 1.44
N ILE A 846 19.59 -15.52 1.81
CA ILE A 846 20.94 -15.07 1.49
C ILE A 846 21.20 -15.36 0.01
N LYS A 847 21.45 -14.33 -0.79
CA LYS A 847 21.64 -14.44 -2.25
C LYS A 847 22.94 -13.85 -2.75
N GLU A 848 23.54 -12.96 -1.96
CA GLU A 848 24.68 -12.17 -2.39
C GLU A 848 25.95 -13.00 -2.22
N ASN A 849 26.75 -13.12 -3.28
CA ASN A 849 27.93 -13.99 -3.29
C ASN A 849 28.88 -13.70 -2.11
N SER A 850 29.06 -12.43 -1.74
CA SER A 850 29.90 -12.06 -0.58
C SER A 850 29.35 -12.54 0.77
N GLU A 851 28.02 -12.57 0.93
CA GLU A 851 27.39 -13.11 2.14
C GLU A 851 27.48 -14.64 2.15
N ILE A 852 27.26 -15.29 1.00
CA ILE A 852 27.39 -16.74 0.84
C ILE A 852 28.83 -17.17 1.16
N ASP A 853 29.82 -16.48 0.59
CA ASP A 853 31.24 -16.72 0.84
C ASP A 853 31.56 -16.53 2.32
N PHE A 854 31.05 -15.48 2.96
CA PHE A 854 31.24 -15.24 4.39
C PHE A 854 30.68 -16.37 5.26
N VAL A 855 29.44 -16.80 5.01
CA VAL A 855 28.80 -17.90 5.76
C VAL A 855 29.56 -19.21 5.58
N LYS A 856 30.02 -19.52 4.35
CA LYS A 856 30.83 -20.73 4.09
C LYS A 856 32.16 -20.72 4.85
N ASN A 857 32.90 -19.62 4.78
CA ASN A 857 34.17 -19.47 5.51
C ASN A 857 33.96 -19.52 7.03
N LEU A 858 32.84 -18.97 7.53
CA LEU A 858 32.46 -19.08 8.93
C LEU A 858 32.21 -20.54 9.32
N GLU A 859 31.44 -21.30 8.54
CA GLU A 859 31.21 -22.73 8.81
C GLU A 859 32.50 -23.56 8.81
N GLU A 860 33.41 -23.30 7.87
CA GLU A 860 34.73 -23.96 7.82
C GLU A 860 35.54 -23.66 9.09
N TYR A 861 35.56 -22.40 9.52
CA TYR A 861 36.24 -21.99 10.76
C TYR A 861 35.64 -22.69 12.00
N LEU A 862 34.32 -22.81 12.08
CA LEU A 862 33.64 -23.47 13.20
C LEU A 862 33.94 -24.97 13.30
N LYS A 863 34.27 -25.62 12.18
CA LYS A 863 34.64 -27.04 12.14
C LYS A 863 36.12 -27.29 12.43
N ALA A 864 36.97 -26.26 12.38
CA ALA A 864 38.40 -26.41 12.57
C ALA A 864 38.75 -26.60 14.05
N ASP A 865 39.67 -27.52 14.34
CA ASP A 865 40.13 -27.85 15.71
C ASP A 865 40.77 -26.64 16.43
N ASN A 866 41.24 -25.65 15.68
CA ASN A 866 41.88 -24.43 16.18
C ASN A 866 40.92 -23.23 16.30
N SER A 867 39.59 -23.44 16.21
CA SER A 867 38.62 -22.35 16.37
C SER A 867 38.68 -21.78 17.79
N LYS A 868 38.70 -20.45 17.94
CA LYS A 868 38.72 -19.76 19.24
C LYS A 868 37.34 -19.72 19.92
N THR A 869 36.33 -20.32 19.31
CA THR A 869 34.94 -20.25 19.80
C THR A 869 34.74 -20.82 21.20
N HIS A 870 35.60 -21.76 21.62
CA HIS A 870 35.59 -22.37 22.94
C HIS A 870 36.17 -21.48 24.05
N GLU A 871 36.82 -20.36 23.70
CA GLU A 871 37.33 -19.38 24.67
C GLU A 871 36.22 -18.46 25.21
N PHE A 872 35.07 -18.38 24.52
CA PHE A 872 33.93 -17.54 24.91
C PHE A 872 32.95 -18.32 25.79
N ASP A 873 32.37 -17.65 26.79
CA ASP A 873 31.30 -18.21 27.62
C ASP A 873 30.09 -18.59 26.77
N TRP A 874 29.77 -17.73 25.80
CA TRP A 874 28.79 -17.95 24.75
C TRP A 874 28.97 -16.92 23.64
N TRP A 875 28.49 -17.27 22.45
CA TRP A 875 28.40 -16.35 21.33
C TRP A 875 27.20 -16.69 20.45
N TYR A 876 26.60 -15.67 19.84
CA TYR A 876 25.50 -15.80 18.90
C TYR A 876 25.69 -14.82 17.74
N PHE A 877 25.04 -15.09 16.61
CA PHE A 877 25.04 -14.16 15.49
C PHE A 877 23.72 -14.22 14.69
N SER A 878 23.45 -13.17 13.92
CA SER A 878 22.30 -13.12 13.02
C SER A 878 22.64 -12.44 11.71
N LYS A 879 22.02 -12.89 10.62
CA LYS A 879 21.79 -12.05 9.44
C LYS A 879 20.85 -10.90 9.80
N LEU A 880 21.09 -9.73 9.23
CA LEU A 880 20.17 -8.59 9.28
C LEU A 880 19.60 -8.30 7.88
N ASN A 881 18.38 -7.77 7.85
CA ASN A 881 17.71 -7.36 6.62
C ASN A 881 17.30 -5.88 6.68
N GLU A 882 17.88 -5.06 5.79
CA GLU A 882 17.63 -3.61 5.72
C GLU A 882 16.15 -3.22 5.58
N SER A 883 15.34 -4.04 4.92
CA SER A 883 13.93 -3.71 4.66
C SER A 883 13.00 -4.00 5.82
N THR A 884 13.44 -4.78 6.81
CA THR A 884 12.53 -5.31 7.83
C THR A 884 13.09 -5.23 9.24
N ASP A 885 14.40 -5.34 9.45
CA ASP A 885 14.99 -5.32 10.78
C ASP A 885 15.32 -3.88 11.23
N GLU A 886 15.26 -3.64 12.53
CA GLU A 886 15.39 -2.29 13.12
C GLU A 886 16.80 -2.01 13.69
N ILE A 887 17.80 -2.79 13.27
CA ILE A 887 19.20 -2.66 13.72
C ILE A 887 20.03 -1.97 12.64
N TYR A 888 20.56 -0.79 12.96
CA TYR A 888 21.39 0.01 12.05
C TYR A 888 22.36 0.92 12.81
N ILE A 889 23.29 1.53 12.09
CA ILE A 889 24.24 2.54 12.54
C ILE A 889 23.93 3.85 11.79
N PRO A 890 23.51 4.93 12.46
CA PRO A 890 23.31 6.20 11.79
C PRO A 890 24.65 6.79 11.32
N TYR A 891 24.68 7.35 10.12
CA TYR A 891 25.85 8.04 9.58
C TYR A 891 25.46 9.22 8.71
N TYR A 892 26.40 10.12 8.46
CA TYR A 892 26.21 11.24 7.55
C TYR A 892 26.89 10.95 6.21
N ASP A 893 26.10 10.89 5.14
CA ASP A 893 26.58 10.69 3.77
C ASP A 893 27.11 12.05 3.26
N THR A 894 28.44 12.18 3.17
CA THR A 894 29.08 13.47 2.85
C THR A 894 28.90 13.89 1.40
N GLU A 895 28.78 12.92 0.48
CA GLU A 895 28.51 13.19 -0.93
C GLU A 895 27.08 13.70 -1.12
N LYS A 896 26.11 13.05 -0.46
CA LYS A 896 24.70 13.42 -0.54
C LYS A 896 24.28 14.53 0.44
N GLN A 897 25.14 14.86 1.40
CA GLN A 897 24.88 15.81 2.47
C GLN A 897 23.59 15.55 3.27
N LEU A 898 23.37 14.30 3.67
CA LEU A 898 22.19 13.88 4.43
C LEU A 898 22.48 12.71 5.40
N PHE A 899 21.68 12.59 6.47
CA PHE A 899 21.78 11.46 7.40
C PHE A 899 21.11 10.21 6.83
N ARG A 900 21.76 9.07 6.97
CA ARG A 900 21.27 7.75 6.54
C ARG A 900 21.49 6.73 7.66
N ASN A 901 20.80 5.60 7.55
CA ASN A 901 21.05 4.44 8.37
C ASN A 901 21.88 3.45 7.55
N PHE A 902 22.98 2.97 8.13
CA PHE A 902 23.75 1.85 7.59
C PHE A 902 23.28 0.57 8.26
N TYR A 903 22.88 -0.42 7.46
CA TYR A 903 22.45 -1.73 7.92
C TYR A 903 23.54 -2.75 7.61
N PRO A 904 24.39 -3.13 8.58
CA PRO A 904 25.37 -4.19 8.39
C PRO A 904 24.68 -5.51 8.02
N ASP A 905 25.34 -6.38 7.26
CA ASP A 905 24.72 -7.63 6.83
C ASP A 905 24.56 -8.63 7.98
N PHE A 906 25.47 -8.62 8.97
CA PHE A 906 25.46 -9.52 10.11
C PHE A 906 25.78 -8.78 11.42
N ILE A 907 25.31 -9.35 12.53
CA ILE A 907 25.63 -8.93 13.89
C ILE A 907 26.05 -10.12 14.73
N PHE A 908 27.07 -9.94 15.56
CA PHE A 908 27.60 -10.95 16.48
C PHE A 908 27.55 -10.42 17.92
N TRP A 909 27.16 -11.29 18.83
CA TRP A 909 27.22 -11.07 20.27
C TRP A 909 28.17 -12.09 20.87
N LEU A 910 29.21 -11.64 21.55
CA LEU A 910 30.18 -12.51 22.21
C LEU A 910 30.34 -12.09 23.67
N LYS A 911 30.53 -13.06 24.55
CA LYS A 911 30.81 -12.78 25.96
C LYS A 911 31.96 -13.63 26.46
N ILE A 912 32.90 -12.98 27.16
CA ILE A 912 34.00 -13.62 27.89
C ILE A 912 34.11 -12.96 29.27
N ASP A 913 33.95 -13.75 30.33
CA ASP A 913 33.92 -13.29 31.72
C ASP A 913 32.91 -12.14 31.96
N ASN A 914 33.40 -10.92 32.19
CA ASN A 914 32.58 -9.73 32.39
C ASN A 914 32.49 -8.85 31.13
N GLN A 915 33.27 -9.14 30.09
CA GLN A 915 33.31 -8.33 28.87
C GLN A 915 32.26 -8.79 27.85
N TYR A 916 31.55 -7.83 27.29
CA TYR A 916 30.54 -8.06 26.25
C TYR A 916 30.98 -7.40 24.95
N PHE A 917 30.97 -8.14 23.85
CA PHE A 917 31.33 -7.65 22.52
C PHE A 917 30.14 -7.70 21.57
N LEU A 918 29.89 -6.59 20.89
CA LEU A 918 28.89 -6.45 19.84
C LEU A 918 29.61 -6.13 18.51
N LYS A 919 29.69 -7.09 17.59
CA LYS A 919 30.41 -6.89 16.33
C LYS A 919 29.45 -6.82 15.15
N PHE A 920 29.49 -5.73 14.41
CA PHE A 920 28.80 -5.57 13.14
C PHE A 920 29.69 -6.02 11.99
N VAL A 921 29.22 -6.93 11.15
CA VAL A 921 30.00 -7.49 10.03
C VAL A 921 29.29 -7.23 8.71
N ASP A 922 30.01 -6.63 7.75
CA ASP A 922 29.50 -6.31 6.42
C ASP A 922 30.45 -6.84 5.32
N PRO A 923 30.11 -7.96 4.65
CA PRO A 923 30.86 -8.51 3.52
C PRO A 923 30.77 -7.72 2.21
N LYS A 924 29.83 -6.76 2.08
CA LYS A 924 29.64 -5.95 0.87
C LYS A 924 30.33 -4.60 0.94
N GLY A 925 30.52 -4.08 2.14
CA GLY A 925 30.74 -2.66 2.42
C GLY A 925 31.84 -1.93 1.64
N LEU A 926 32.87 -2.65 1.16
CA LEU A 926 34.01 -2.07 0.44
C LEU A 926 33.92 -2.10 -1.09
N ARG A 927 32.91 -2.76 -1.68
CA ARG A 927 32.87 -3.03 -3.15
C ARG A 927 32.32 -1.89 -4.02
N LEU A 928 31.55 -0.96 -3.46
CA LEU A 928 30.69 -0.06 -4.26
C LEU A 928 31.10 1.43 -4.24
N SER A 929 31.68 1.95 -3.14
CA SER A 929 32.19 3.33 -3.08
C SER A 929 33.13 3.52 -1.86
N PRO A 930 34.43 3.83 -2.07
CA PRO A 930 35.35 4.08 -0.96
C PRO A 930 34.92 5.24 -0.06
N GLN A 931 34.32 6.31 -0.62
CA GLN A 931 33.90 7.46 0.18
C GLN A 931 32.70 7.13 1.08
N ASN A 932 31.71 6.39 0.56
CA ASN A 932 30.57 5.97 1.37
C ASN A 932 30.98 5.02 2.50
N ALA A 933 31.94 4.11 2.25
CA ALA A 933 32.51 3.26 3.29
C ALA A 933 33.20 4.08 4.39
N ILE A 934 33.96 5.12 4.02
CA ILE A 934 34.59 6.03 4.99
C ILE A 934 33.54 6.76 5.84
N ASP A 935 32.44 7.20 5.22
CA ASP A 935 31.37 7.90 5.92
C ASP A 935 30.62 6.98 6.90
N LYS A 936 30.43 5.70 6.56
CA LYS A 936 29.91 4.68 7.48
C LYS A 936 30.83 4.46 8.68
N VAL A 937 32.15 4.35 8.44
CA VAL A 937 33.16 4.24 9.51
C VAL A 937 33.14 5.48 10.41
N ARG A 938 33.08 6.69 9.83
CA ARG A 938 32.97 7.92 10.61
C ARG A 938 31.68 7.95 11.43
N GLY A 939 30.55 7.53 10.86
CA GLY A 939 29.30 7.40 11.60
C GLY A 939 29.42 6.43 12.77
N PHE A 940 30.04 5.27 12.55
CA PHE A 940 30.32 4.30 13.61
C PHE A 940 31.18 4.91 14.74
N GLU A 941 32.31 5.55 14.42
CA GLU A 941 33.17 6.23 15.39
C GLU A 941 32.40 7.33 16.16
N GLU A 942 31.63 8.15 15.45
CA GLU A 942 30.84 9.22 16.08
C GLU A 942 29.78 8.69 17.05
N VAL A 943 29.19 7.53 16.74
CA VAL A 943 28.13 6.92 17.55
C VAL A 943 28.69 6.15 18.75
N PHE A 944 29.81 5.42 18.57
CA PHE A 944 30.31 4.43 19.54
C PHE A 944 31.66 4.78 20.19
N ASN A 945 32.25 5.95 19.93
CA ASN A 945 33.44 6.40 20.66
C ASN A 945 33.18 6.57 22.18
N ASP A 946 34.20 6.25 23.00
CA ASP A 946 34.15 6.16 24.47
C ASP A 946 33.52 7.37 25.19
N ASP A 947 33.66 8.58 24.66
CA ASP A 947 33.12 9.81 25.28
C ASP A 947 31.58 9.93 25.19
N ASN A 948 30.92 9.14 24.33
CA ASN A 948 29.48 9.24 24.05
C ASN A 948 28.62 8.17 24.74
N ILE A 949 29.22 7.15 25.35
CA ILE A 949 28.49 6.08 26.04
C ILE A 949 28.21 6.56 27.48
N GLN A 950 27.00 7.08 27.73
CA GLN A 950 26.54 7.48 29.07
C GLN A 950 26.07 6.29 29.93
N ASP A 951 26.23 5.06 29.44
CA ASP A 951 25.71 3.84 30.07
C ASP A 951 26.86 3.07 30.77
N ASP A 952 26.61 2.58 31.99
CA ASP A 952 27.55 1.73 32.77
C ASP A 952 27.68 0.32 32.17
N SER A 953 27.12 0.07 30.99
CA SER A 953 27.20 -1.21 30.29
C SER A 953 28.57 -1.36 29.61
N GLU A 954 29.43 -2.25 30.11
CA GLU A 954 30.71 -2.67 29.52
C GLU A 954 30.50 -3.40 28.17
N VAL A 955 29.97 -2.71 27.15
CA VAL A 955 29.70 -3.22 25.80
C VAL A 955 30.71 -2.65 24.83
N ASN A 956 31.64 -3.48 24.38
CA ASN A 956 32.61 -3.16 23.35
C ASN A 956 31.96 -3.36 21.97
N VAL A 957 31.81 -2.30 21.19
CA VAL A 957 31.24 -2.38 19.85
C VAL A 957 32.33 -2.32 18.79
N GLU A 958 32.28 -3.19 17.79
CA GLU A 958 33.20 -3.20 16.65
C GLU A 958 32.44 -3.19 15.33
N LEU A 959 33.04 -2.58 14.30
CA LEU A 959 32.60 -2.67 12.91
C LEU A 959 33.69 -3.36 12.09
N LEU A 960 33.30 -4.37 11.31
CA LEU A 960 34.22 -5.21 10.56
C LEU A 960 33.76 -5.38 9.10
N TYR A 961 34.60 -5.02 8.14
CA TYR A 961 34.36 -5.24 6.72
C TYR A 961 35.07 -6.51 6.23
N TYR A 962 34.29 -7.51 5.80
CA TYR A 962 34.84 -8.77 5.29
C TYR A 962 35.23 -8.64 3.81
N TYR A 963 36.52 -8.49 3.52
CA TYR A 963 37.00 -8.24 2.16
C TYR A 963 38.43 -8.80 1.90
N PRO A 964 38.62 -9.65 0.88
CA PRO A 964 39.90 -10.34 0.64
C PRO A 964 41.04 -9.42 0.16
N SER A 965 40.74 -8.32 -0.50
CA SER A 965 41.75 -7.45 -1.14
C SER A 965 41.99 -6.17 -0.36
N ASP A 966 43.15 -5.53 -0.54
CA ASP A 966 43.43 -4.20 0.00
C ASP A 966 42.34 -3.19 -0.42
N SER A 967 41.82 -2.42 0.52
CA SER A 967 40.82 -1.37 0.32
C SER A 967 41.39 -0.13 -0.39
N GLY A 968 42.72 0.00 -0.44
CA GLY A 968 43.41 1.16 -0.99
C GLY A 968 43.28 2.43 -0.13
N ASN A 969 42.71 2.33 1.07
CA ASN A 969 42.53 3.46 1.99
C ASN A 969 43.00 3.08 3.41
N PRO A 970 43.99 3.77 3.99
CA PRO A 970 44.52 3.47 5.32
C PRO A 970 43.45 3.42 6.43
N LYS A 971 42.43 4.28 6.36
CA LYS A 971 41.34 4.31 7.34
C LYS A 971 40.43 3.08 7.24
N LEU A 972 40.22 2.56 6.03
CA LEU A 972 39.38 1.37 5.83
C LEU A 972 40.12 0.07 6.18
N GLU A 973 41.46 0.05 6.07
CA GLU A 973 42.27 -1.12 6.42
C GLU A 973 42.16 -1.51 7.90
N GLU A 974 41.96 -0.56 8.81
CA GLU A 974 41.79 -0.85 10.25
C GLU A 974 40.53 -1.68 10.53
N TYR A 975 39.46 -1.42 9.77
CA TYR A 975 38.15 -2.09 9.89
C TYR A 975 38.04 -3.33 8.98
N ARG A 976 38.98 -3.51 8.05
CA ARG A 976 38.97 -4.62 7.11
C ARG A 976 39.46 -5.92 7.77
N PHE A 977 38.88 -7.05 7.37
CA PHE A 977 39.40 -8.37 7.67
C PHE A 977 39.03 -9.39 6.59
N TYR A 978 39.69 -10.54 6.61
CA TYR A 978 39.36 -11.68 5.76
C TYR A 978 39.54 -13.02 6.48
N ASP A 979 40.40 -13.08 7.50
CA ASP A 979 40.47 -14.23 8.39
C ASP A 979 39.35 -14.17 9.43
N ILE A 980 38.43 -15.14 9.39
CA ILE A 980 37.29 -15.27 10.30
C ILE A 980 37.72 -15.28 11.78
N SER A 981 38.96 -15.69 12.09
CA SER A 981 39.49 -15.67 13.44
C SER A 981 39.40 -14.30 14.11
N LYS A 982 39.47 -13.19 13.35
CA LYS A 982 39.37 -11.81 13.86
C LYS A 982 38.02 -11.49 14.52
N ILE A 983 36.94 -12.17 14.11
CA ILE A 983 35.63 -12.00 14.77
C ILE A 983 35.71 -12.46 16.24
N PHE A 984 36.55 -13.45 16.51
CA PHE A 984 36.73 -14.10 17.81
C PHE A 984 37.98 -13.61 18.56
N ASP A 985 38.54 -12.46 18.17
CA ASP A 985 39.57 -11.75 18.93
C ASP A 985 38.92 -10.80 19.95
N TYR A 986 39.53 -10.64 21.13
CA TYR A 986 39.10 -9.77 22.23
C TYR A 986 40.27 -8.98 22.84
#